data_AF-G0NHV9-F1
#
_entry.id   AF-G0NHV9-F1
#
_cell.length_a   1.000
_cell.length_b   1.000
_cell.length_c   1.000
_cell.angle_alpha   90.00
_cell.angle_beta   90.00
_cell.angle_gamma   90.00
#
_symmetry.space_group_name_H-M   'P 1'
#
loop_
_entity.id
_entity.type
_entity.pdbx_description
1 polymer ?
#
loop_
_entity_poly.entity_id
_entity_poly.type
_entity_poly.pdbx_seq_one_letter_code
_entity_poly.pdbx_strand_id
1 'polypeptide(L)'
;MNKHFSSLVKPDLTMLSATSQEQVIRKFLPVELIPAGWTCQRQTLIENIQDLYKRSNKTIQLYGSPANFEKILIDFMSFPGNQQFFEFSDSVCYRTYVGVYKSLGGLPYIFKKDIYDILLDFAPKIDTLARLQKLGHSLLAYYLRTQQNKLMTSHEMISYNEEFVQFLKERKRYLESKMENDKWKQHIVETPVKDGRDVLNIITEHFFKCGMEATFENDMRQTIISVTKDLPVEKNVFEYTKMIAYLVFTTTSDMDLINENKLKFLSRSETVDSIPTSKIPIRLFEIKQEKMVMSRELLHAIKLEKLDVSEFEDKILAMPELSTMNFREVFETVPSNIFKMLEFVKVPLMTGSRVPSVIPTIDGNHCLPAYQFLTITISDMIIVKKLFQSMKPEQWSQIMMEFCDKMTNLESFQILLRYYVHEDVLPLFKLVNEGFEADFTNTKAAIYGSRSMDLTLELFEYNSFAGSLHRFGHKSRVYEDAYRMLYSHQKGRDKHAYMYKNIIFNFIMFLLRKCEPLLYGDQLVQLVMGIYFTHHEAKLNGENELVPFNNEKFIALQKKLEEGLKTQANEMGRHNTTVPKCLQLVKKALEKLCPDATFETLTWIFNVFGEKFPISNEPQFWKKIVHKILVFLRIVDKFVNDEKAYFLPNSLLTQGYPQQPRMFENGDKHFFLVREILREMKVQHLEDEEFEAGLQMRMKDDEIATISNQELEEKWKISLGEKMPFDEIARVIYPIRRTKHHAVFIPSVSDKHCILASDCFLECLRTLISVKGIFQVVNNSNWNILMDEFRIGKKFQEYEAKSPILMDTVVVTRTNNLIISQVMSKLKEYLPNIQEVTPIGEEGFDQAALEEQIRTLNLDTSFPNIMQFVPVVFPQINSPKKEILKTCDMYDALEQCQLLAFFEKFPERNRWLRLHGAHLQIPFIYLEPPVQPNLN
;
A
#
# COMPACT_ATOMS: atom_id res chain seq x y z
N MET A 1 -2.07 21.44 30.85
CA MET A 1 -0.65 21.85 31.01
C MET A 1 0.00 20.94 32.04
N ASN A 2 0.77 19.94 31.62
CA ASN A 2 1.47 19.01 32.52
C ASN A 2 2.96 19.37 32.62
N LYS A 3 3.46 19.53 33.86
CA LYS A 3 4.83 19.89 34.26
C LYS A 3 5.85 18.73 34.14
N HIS A 4 5.77 17.88 33.12
CA HIS A 4 6.54 16.61 33.12
C HIS A 4 7.81 16.56 32.28
N PHE A 5 8.18 17.63 31.56
CA PHE A 5 9.43 17.65 30.81
C PHE A 5 10.35 18.78 31.29
N SER A 6 11.56 18.41 31.74
CA SER A 6 12.68 19.34 31.83
C SER A 6 13.38 19.35 30.47
N SER A 7 13.36 20.50 29.80
CA SER A 7 14.04 20.70 28.51
C SER A 7 15.43 21.25 28.75
N LEU A 8 16.43 20.70 28.03
CA LEU A 8 17.80 21.22 28.06
C LEU A 8 17.96 22.43 27.13
N VAL A 9 17.27 22.40 25.99
CA VAL A 9 17.28 23.47 24.98
C VAL A 9 15.84 23.82 24.61
N LYS A 10 15.48 25.09 24.78
CA LYS A 10 14.16 25.58 24.36
C LYS A 10 14.18 25.91 22.85
N PRO A 11 13.15 25.50 22.10
CA PRO A 11 13.03 25.83 20.68
C PRO A 11 12.91 27.34 20.49
N ASP A 12 13.59 27.86 19.47
CA ASP A 12 13.50 29.25 19.04
C ASP A 12 13.16 29.31 17.56
N LEU A 13 11.87 29.53 17.28
CA LEU A 13 11.34 29.60 15.92
C LEU A 13 11.63 30.93 15.22
N THR A 14 12.12 31.95 15.94
CA THR A 14 12.48 33.23 15.33
C THR A 14 13.72 33.13 14.44
N MET A 15 14.48 32.03 14.57
CA MET A 15 15.64 31.74 13.73
C MET A 15 15.27 31.10 12.38
N LEU A 16 14.04 30.59 12.22
CA LEU A 16 13.58 30.01 10.96
C LEU A 16 13.39 31.09 9.90
N SER A 17 13.78 30.77 8.65
CA SER A 17 13.46 31.60 7.49
C SER A 17 11.94 31.70 7.30
N ALA A 18 11.46 32.72 6.60
CA ALA A 18 10.04 32.87 6.28
C ALA A 18 9.50 31.62 5.56
N THR A 19 10.26 31.07 4.60
CA THR A 19 9.93 29.82 3.90
C THR A 19 9.80 28.63 4.85
N SER A 20 10.74 28.48 5.78
CA SER A 20 10.70 27.39 6.76
C SER A 20 9.57 27.54 7.77
N GLN A 21 9.25 28.77 8.19
CA GLN A 21 8.06 29.05 9.01
C GLN A 21 6.77 28.68 8.27
N GLU A 22 6.70 28.98 6.97
CA GLU A 22 5.56 28.62 6.13
C GLU A 22 5.39 27.10 6.01
N GLN A 23 6.48 26.35 5.80
CA GLN A 23 6.46 24.88 5.78
C GLN A 23 5.85 24.30 7.06
N VAL A 24 6.24 24.81 8.23
CA VAL A 24 5.70 24.37 9.53
C VAL A 24 4.19 24.63 9.61
N ILE A 25 3.76 25.84 9.24
CA ILE A 25 2.35 26.23 9.26
C ILE A 25 1.54 25.35 8.31
N ARG A 26 2.03 25.09 7.11
CA ARG A 26 1.36 24.26 6.08
C ARG A 26 1.30 22.78 6.45
N LYS A 27 2.31 22.24 7.14
CA LYS A 27 2.25 20.86 7.67
C LYS A 27 1.33 20.75 8.90
N PHE A 28 1.06 21.85 9.60
CA PHE A 28 0.16 21.85 10.75
C PHE A 28 -1.31 22.11 10.38
N LEU A 29 -1.56 23.08 9.49
CA LEU A 29 -2.92 23.51 9.13
C LEU A 29 -3.41 22.80 7.86
N PRO A 30 -4.69 22.40 7.83
CA PRO A 30 -5.39 22.07 6.59
C PRO A 30 -5.26 23.19 5.56
N VAL A 31 -5.09 22.83 4.28
CA VAL A 31 -4.84 23.79 3.19
C VAL A 31 -5.99 24.80 3.04
N GLU A 32 -7.21 24.39 3.38
CA GLU A 32 -8.43 25.21 3.31
C GLU A 32 -8.44 26.36 4.32
N LEU A 33 -7.63 26.26 5.39
CA LEU A 33 -7.48 27.32 6.38
C LEU A 33 -6.41 28.34 5.99
N ILE A 34 -5.66 28.07 4.92
CA ILE A 34 -4.60 28.94 4.42
C ILE A 34 -5.12 29.64 3.15
N PRO A 35 -5.20 30.99 3.12
CA PRO A 35 -5.66 31.70 1.94
C PRO A 35 -4.80 31.38 0.71
N ALA A 36 -5.44 31.24 -0.45
CA ALA A 36 -4.73 31.02 -1.72
C ALA A 36 -3.72 32.13 -1.97
N GLY A 37 -2.48 31.76 -2.32
CA GLY A 37 -1.37 32.69 -2.53
C GLY A 37 -0.81 33.36 -1.26
N TRP A 38 -1.24 32.96 -0.07
CA TRP A 38 -0.61 33.42 1.17
C TRP A 38 0.80 32.84 1.30
N THR A 39 1.77 33.68 1.67
CA THR A 39 3.13 33.27 1.98
C THR A 39 3.66 34.03 3.21
N CYS A 40 4.63 33.43 3.90
CA CYS A 40 5.37 34.14 4.95
C CYS A 40 6.31 35.16 4.29
N GLN A 41 6.21 36.42 4.70
CA GLN A 41 7.06 37.52 4.17
C GLN A 41 7.77 38.30 5.28
N ARG A 42 7.38 38.10 6.53
CA ARG A 42 7.85 38.92 7.65
C ARG A 42 8.95 38.22 8.43
N GLN A 43 9.68 39.02 9.19
CA GLN A 43 10.91 38.59 9.87
C GLN A 43 10.63 37.72 11.10
N THR A 44 9.47 37.85 11.74
CA THR A 44 9.09 37.06 12.93
C THR A 44 7.88 36.17 12.68
N LEU A 45 7.85 35.01 13.34
CA LEU A 45 6.76 34.04 13.23
C LEU A 45 5.41 34.63 13.69
N ILE A 46 5.39 35.34 14.84
CA ILE A 46 4.18 35.97 15.34
C ILE A 46 3.57 36.97 14.35
N GLU A 47 4.39 37.72 13.61
CA GLU A 47 3.89 38.66 12.61
C GLU A 47 3.29 37.95 11.39
N ASN A 48 3.90 36.85 10.93
CA ASN A 48 3.36 36.01 9.87
C ASN A 48 2.03 35.35 10.33
N ILE A 49 1.95 34.89 11.57
CA ILE A 49 0.71 34.37 12.17
C ILE A 49 -0.36 35.47 12.22
N GLN A 50 -0.04 36.67 12.70
CA GLN A 50 -0.99 37.79 12.75
C GLN A 50 -1.49 38.18 11.35
N ASP A 51 -0.63 38.12 10.34
CA ASP A 51 -1.00 38.33 8.93
C ASP A 51 -1.98 37.26 8.46
N LEU A 52 -1.68 35.98 8.72
CA LEU A 52 -2.56 34.86 8.43
C LEU A 52 -3.93 35.01 9.11
N TYR A 53 -3.97 35.48 10.37
CA TYR A 53 -5.22 35.74 11.11
C TYR A 53 -6.07 36.84 10.44
N LYS A 54 -5.42 37.87 9.87
CA LYS A 54 -6.12 38.94 9.15
C LYS A 54 -6.71 38.43 7.82
N ARG A 55 -5.98 37.58 7.10
CA ARG A 55 -6.36 37.12 5.75
C ARG A 55 -7.28 35.90 5.73
N SER A 56 -7.23 35.04 6.75
CA SER A 56 -8.06 33.81 6.87
C SER A 56 -9.52 34.06 7.26
N ASN A 57 -9.99 35.32 7.25
CA ASN A 57 -11.36 35.67 7.65
C ASN A 57 -11.78 35.09 9.02
N LYS A 58 -10.85 35.10 9.99
CA LYS A 58 -11.01 34.61 11.37
C LYS A 58 -11.20 33.09 11.54
N THR A 59 -11.11 32.26 10.50
CA THR A 59 -11.34 30.80 10.63
C THR A 59 -10.31 30.12 11.53
N ILE A 60 -9.05 30.56 11.51
CA ILE A 60 -7.96 29.98 12.33
C ILE A 60 -7.98 30.40 13.81
N GLN A 61 -8.92 31.24 14.23
CA GLN A 61 -9.13 31.58 15.65
C GLN A 61 -9.51 30.36 16.50
N LEU A 62 -9.88 29.24 15.86
CA LEU A 62 -10.08 27.96 16.53
C LEU A 62 -8.82 27.46 17.28
N TYR A 63 -7.64 27.96 16.94
CA TYR A 63 -6.38 27.68 17.64
C TYR A 63 -6.03 28.71 18.74
N GLY A 64 -6.93 29.65 19.04
CA GLY A 64 -6.79 30.66 20.09
C GLY A 64 -6.34 32.02 19.58
N SER A 65 -5.60 32.77 20.41
CA SER A 65 -4.95 34.00 19.99
C SER A 65 -3.72 33.71 19.12
N PRO A 66 -3.20 34.68 18.34
CA PRO A 66 -1.94 34.53 17.62
C PRO A 66 -0.80 34.00 18.49
N ALA A 67 -0.69 34.46 19.74
CA ALA A 67 0.32 33.98 20.69
C ALA A 67 0.07 32.53 21.15
N ASN A 68 -1.20 32.12 21.33
CA ASN A 68 -1.52 30.73 21.63
C ASN A 68 -1.19 29.81 20.44
N PHE A 69 -1.46 30.27 19.22
CA PHE A 69 -1.16 29.51 18.02
C PHE A 69 0.35 29.39 17.77
N GLU A 70 1.10 30.46 17.98
CA GLU A 70 2.57 30.42 17.98
C GLU A 70 3.09 29.36 18.94
N LYS A 71 2.57 29.35 20.18
CA LYS A 71 2.93 28.32 21.17
C LYS A 71 2.58 26.90 20.71
N ILE A 72 1.43 26.72 20.07
CA ILE A 72 1.01 25.43 19.50
C ILE A 72 1.99 24.96 18.42
N LEU A 73 2.45 25.86 17.54
CA LEU A 73 3.43 25.52 16.51
C LEU A 73 4.80 25.20 17.11
N ILE A 74 5.21 25.92 18.16
CA ILE A 74 6.41 25.58 18.95
C ILE A 74 6.29 24.17 19.53
N ASP A 75 5.17 23.85 20.17
CA ASP A 75 4.92 22.52 20.73
C ASP A 75 4.88 21.45 19.64
N PHE A 76 4.27 21.73 18.47
CA PHE A 76 4.21 20.82 17.33
C PHE A 76 5.59 20.50 16.76
N MET A 77 6.51 21.46 16.74
CA MET A 77 7.89 21.22 16.31
C MET A 77 8.75 20.50 17.35
N SER A 78 8.25 20.29 18.56
CA SER A 78 9.06 19.81 19.70
C SER A 78 9.19 18.27 19.76
N PHE A 79 9.35 17.61 18.60
CA PHE A 79 9.63 16.18 18.51
C PHE A 79 11.01 15.91 17.89
N PRO A 80 11.66 14.78 18.25
CA PRO A 80 12.97 14.42 17.73
C PRO A 80 12.91 14.17 16.22
N GLY A 81 13.80 14.82 15.45
CA GLY A 81 13.87 14.64 13.98
C GLY A 81 12.87 15.47 13.20
N ASN A 82 12.37 16.55 13.81
CA ASN A 82 11.53 17.52 13.13
C ASN A 82 12.12 18.01 11.80
N GLN A 83 13.44 18.10 11.66
CA GLN A 83 14.10 18.56 10.44
C GLN A 83 13.70 17.72 9.23
N GLN A 84 13.72 16.38 9.37
CA GLN A 84 13.34 15.44 8.32
C GLN A 84 11.86 15.55 8.01
N PHE A 85 11.04 15.62 9.06
CA PHE A 85 9.59 15.76 8.91
C PHE A 85 9.19 17.03 8.15
N PHE A 86 9.89 18.15 8.38
CA PHE A 86 9.63 19.42 7.71
C PHE A 86 10.45 19.64 6.42
N GLU A 87 11.36 18.71 6.09
CA GLU A 87 12.24 18.78 4.92
C GLU A 87 13.06 20.08 4.89
N PHE A 88 13.61 20.49 6.03
CA PHE A 88 14.51 21.63 6.06
C PHE A 88 15.89 21.26 5.50
N SER A 89 16.44 22.12 4.63
CA SER A 89 17.86 22.05 4.24
C SER A 89 18.76 22.09 5.47
N ASP A 90 19.89 21.39 5.39
CA ASP A 90 20.91 21.39 6.45
C ASP A 90 21.48 22.79 6.73
N SER A 91 21.32 23.72 5.79
CA SER A 91 21.70 25.12 5.96
C SER A 91 20.79 25.91 6.91
N VAL A 92 19.61 25.39 7.27
CA VAL A 92 18.64 26.07 8.14
C VAL A 92 19.09 25.99 9.60
N CYS A 93 19.47 27.11 10.19
CA CYS A 93 19.90 27.19 11.58
C CYS A 93 18.71 27.53 12.50
N TYR A 94 18.30 26.59 13.35
CA TYR A 94 17.33 26.83 14.42
C TYR A 94 17.64 25.96 15.64
N ARG A 95 17.17 26.39 16.82
CA ARG A 95 17.25 25.60 18.04
C ARG A 95 16.09 24.61 18.09
N THR A 96 16.39 23.32 18.22
CA THR A 96 15.39 22.27 18.43
C THR A 96 15.07 22.12 19.92
N TYR A 97 13.95 21.46 20.22
CA TYR A 97 13.62 21.07 21.58
C TYR A 97 14.36 19.79 21.97
N VAL A 98 15.18 19.85 23.01
CA VAL A 98 15.85 18.66 23.56
C VAL A 98 15.14 18.20 24.83
N GLY A 99 14.40 17.09 24.71
CA GLY A 99 13.62 16.50 25.79
C GLY A 99 14.41 15.49 26.61
N VAL A 100 14.38 15.61 27.95
CA VAL A 100 14.91 14.59 28.85
C VAL A 100 13.80 13.65 29.31
N TYR A 101 13.94 12.39 28.96
CA TYR A 101 13.04 11.31 29.31
C TYR A 101 13.58 10.53 30.51
N LYS A 102 12.71 9.86 31.26
CA LYS A 102 13.13 9.06 32.41
C LYS A 102 12.76 7.60 32.20
N SER A 103 13.68 6.72 32.49
CA SER A 103 13.38 5.29 32.53
C SER A 103 12.45 4.92 33.69
N LEU A 104 11.97 3.67 33.70
CA LEU A 104 11.24 3.12 34.85
C LEU A 104 12.10 3.16 36.13
N GLY A 105 13.42 2.97 36.01
CA GLY A 105 14.39 3.13 37.09
C GLY A 105 14.71 4.59 37.45
N GLY A 106 14.13 5.56 36.75
CA GLY A 106 14.34 6.98 36.99
C GLY A 106 15.61 7.56 36.35
N LEU A 107 16.33 6.77 35.55
CA LEU A 107 17.54 7.23 34.86
C LEU A 107 17.18 8.17 33.70
N PRO A 108 17.92 9.28 33.52
CA PRO A 108 17.70 10.23 32.43
C PRO A 108 18.20 9.71 31.06
N TYR A 109 17.40 9.93 30.02
CA TYR A 109 17.67 9.58 28.61
C TYR A 109 17.31 10.74 27.68
N ILE A 110 18.04 10.85 26.57
CA ILE A 110 17.73 11.75 25.44
C ILE A 110 17.75 10.95 24.13
N PHE A 111 17.17 11.49 23.06
CA PHE A 111 17.41 10.92 21.74
C PHE A 111 18.85 11.18 21.32
N LYS A 112 19.50 10.18 20.72
CA LYS A 112 20.91 10.24 20.35
C LYS A 112 21.21 11.42 19.45
N LYS A 113 20.38 11.64 18.43
CA LYS A 113 20.50 12.78 17.50
C LYS A 113 20.39 14.15 18.16
N ASP A 114 19.74 14.27 19.32
CA ASP A 114 19.61 15.54 20.03
C ASP A 114 20.94 15.96 20.68
N ILE A 115 21.95 15.07 20.74
CA ILE A 115 23.28 15.39 21.26
C ILE A 115 23.98 16.47 20.43
N TYR A 116 23.71 16.53 19.13
CA TYR A 116 24.28 17.54 18.23
C TYR A 116 23.71 18.93 18.51
N ASP A 117 22.44 19.02 18.88
CA ASP A 117 21.81 20.27 19.32
C ASP A 117 22.37 20.73 20.67
N ILE A 118 22.72 19.78 21.56
CA ILE A 118 23.47 20.09 22.78
C ILE A 118 24.86 20.65 22.44
N LEU A 119 25.61 20.03 21.51
CA LEU A 119 26.91 20.55 21.07
C LEU A 119 26.80 21.99 20.53
N LEU A 120 25.76 22.27 19.76
CA LEU A 120 25.51 23.62 19.22
C LEU A 120 25.19 24.64 20.32
N ASP A 121 24.43 24.29 21.35
CA ASP A 121 24.15 25.18 22.49
C ASP A 121 25.42 25.45 23.33
N PHE A 122 26.31 24.46 23.41
CA PHE A 122 27.64 24.60 24.02
C PHE A 122 28.73 25.11 23.08
N ALA A 123 28.37 25.58 21.87
CA ALA A 123 29.34 26.19 20.96
C ALA A 123 30.07 27.37 21.64
N PRO A 124 31.40 27.48 21.47
CA PRO A 124 32.16 28.59 22.01
C PRO A 124 31.72 29.90 21.36
N LYS A 125 31.77 30.99 22.12
CA LYS A 125 31.59 32.34 21.57
C LYS A 125 32.86 32.78 20.83
N ILE A 126 32.66 33.63 19.82
CA ILE A 126 33.74 34.30 19.11
C ILE A 126 33.48 35.80 19.11
N ASP A 127 34.50 36.57 19.48
CA ASP A 127 34.48 38.02 19.38
C ASP A 127 35.05 38.46 18.01
N THR A 128 34.18 38.64 17.04
CA THR A 128 34.49 39.17 15.68
C THR A 128 33.34 40.07 15.20
N LEU A 129 33.36 40.54 13.96
CA LEU A 129 32.25 41.29 13.37
C LEU A 129 30.94 40.49 13.40
N ALA A 130 29.82 41.12 13.77
CA ALA A 130 28.53 40.46 13.98
C ALA A 130 28.07 39.58 12.79
N ARG A 131 28.34 40.01 11.55
CA ARG A 131 28.05 39.20 10.34
C ARG A 131 28.89 37.93 10.26
N LEU A 132 30.16 38.00 10.66
CA LEU A 132 31.06 36.84 10.70
C LEU A 132 30.81 35.93 11.89
N GLN A 133 30.40 36.47 13.04
CA GLN A 133 29.89 35.68 14.15
C GLN A 133 28.70 34.83 13.70
N LYS A 134 27.73 35.46 13.01
CA LYS A 134 26.55 34.77 12.46
C LYS A 134 26.94 33.72 11.41
N LEU A 135 27.86 34.04 10.51
CA LEU A 135 28.36 33.10 9.50
C LEU A 135 29.05 31.90 10.15
N GLY A 136 29.98 32.13 11.09
CA GLY A 136 30.70 31.07 11.79
C GLY A 136 29.75 30.14 12.56
N HIS A 137 28.75 30.69 13.23
CA HIS A 137 27.72 29.89 13.91
C HIS A 137 26.86 29.09 12.93
N SER A 138 26.50 29.67 11.77
CA SER A 138 25.73 28.98 10.73
C SER A 138 26.51 27.82 10.11
N LEU A 139 27.81 28.01 9.88
CA LEU A 139 28.71 26.96 9.37
C LEU A 139 28.91 25.83 10.38
N LEU A 140 29.05 26.15 11.67
CA LEU A 140 29.12 25.14 12.72
C LEU A 140 27.81 24.34 12.82
N ALA A 141 26.65 25.03 12.77
CA ALA A 141 25.36 24.38 12.76
C ALA A 141 25.20 23.44 11.55
N TYR A 142 25.63 23.87 10.37
CA TYR A 142 25.63 23.05 9.14
C TYR A 142 26.50 21.80 9.27
N TYR A 143 27.73 21.94 9.83
CA TYR A 143 28.60 20.81 10.12
C TYR A 143 27.91 19.81 11.06
N LEU A 144 27.40 20.27 12.21
CA LEU A 144 26.77 19.41 13.21
C LEU A 144 25.50 18.72 12.67
N ARG A 145 24.70 19.40 11.84
CA ARG A 145 23.53 18.81 11.17
C ARG A 145 23.92 17.74 10.15
N THR A 146 24.99 17.97 9.39
CA THR A 146 25.51 16.95 8.48
C THR A 146 25.94 15.69 9.24
N GLN A 147 26.58 15.85 10.41
CA GLN A 147 26.91 14.71 11.26
C GLN A 147 25.64 14.05 11.85
N GLN A 148 24.68 14.85 12.30
CA GLN A 148 23.38 14.38 12.81
C GLN A 148 22.63 13.56 11.76
N ASN A 149 22.70 13.93 10.48
CA ASN A 149 22.07 13.20 9.36
C ASN A 149 22.69 11.82 9.11
N LYS A 150 23.89 11.51 9.63
CA LYS A 150 24.39 10.13 9.61
C LYS A 150 23.53 9.20 10.47
N LEU A 151 22.77 9.75 11.42
CA LEU A 151 21.78 9.04 12.24
C LEU A 151 20.36 9.13 11.64
N MET A 152 20.21 9.45 10.35
CA MET A 152 18.90 9.79 9.76
C MET A 152 17.82 8.72 9.98
N THR A 153 18.19 7.45 9.89
CA THR A 153 17.28 6.31 10.10
C THR A 153 17.23 5.82 11.55
N SER A 154 18.08 6.36 12.44
CA SER A 154 18.23 5.89 13.81
C SER A 154 17.51 6.79 14.81
N HIS A 155 16.54 6.22 15.52
CA HIS A 155 15.77 6.88 16.59
C HIS A 155 16.15 6.37 17.98
N GLU A 156 17.42 6.00 18.13
CA GLU A 156 17.99 5.49 19.37
C GLU A 156 17.98 6.52 20.50
N MET A 157 17.88 6.03 21.73
CA MET A 157 18.02 6.82 22.95
C MET A 157 19.31 6.45 23.67
N ILE A 158 19.94 7.43 24.30
CA ILE A 158 21.15 7.24 25.12
C ILE A 158 20.94 7.79 26.51
N SER A 159 21.62 7.19 27.49
CA SER A 159 21.64 7.73 28.84
C SER A 159 22.35 9.08 28.83
N TYR A 160 21.76 10.02 29.56
CA TYR A 160 22.26 11.38 29.67
C TYR A 160 22.76 11.61 31.09
N ASN A 161 24.05 11.88 31.30
CA ASN A 161 24.61 12.14 32.62
C ASN A 161 25.10 13.59 32.76
N GLU A 162 24.97 14.14 33.96
CA GLU A 162 25.32 15.53 34.27
C GLU A 162 26.82 15.80 34.15
N GLU A 163 27.65 14.77 34.39
CA GLU A 163 29.10 14.79 34.17
C GLU A 163 29.48 15.14 32.73
N PHE A 164 28.75 14.61 31.74
CA PHE A 164 29.02 14.90 30.32
C PHE A 164 28.73 16.36 29.99
N VAL A 165 27.67 16.95 30.57
CA VAL A 165 27.40 18.38 30.39
C VAL A 165 28.43 19.25 31.08
N GLN A 166 28.93 18.82 32.24
CA GLN A 166 30.02 19.53 32.91
C GLN A 166 31.30 19.51 32.06
N PHE A 167 31.63 18.36 31.46
CA PHE A 167 32.72 18.25 30.49
C PHE A 167 32.53 19.20 29.30
N LEU A 168 31.32 19.28 28.70
CA LEU A 168 31.04 20.21 27.60
C LEU A 168 31.22 21.68 28.01
N LYS A 169 30.82 22.07 29.23
CA LYS A 169 31.05 23.42 29.76
C LYS A 169 32.53 23.76 29.88
N GLU A 170 33.33 22.82 30.38
CA GLU A 170 34.78 23.01 30.54
C GLU A 170 35.47 23.10 29.18
N ARG A 171 35.11 22.22 28.25
CA ARG A 171 35.57 22.25 26.85
C ARG A 171 35.23 23.59 26.17
N LYS A 172 34.01 24.09 26.33
CA LYS A 172 33.58 25.39 25.81
C LYS A 172 34.49 26.51 26.32
N ARG A 173 34.70 26.60 27.64
CA ARG A 173 35.58 27.62 28.26
C ARG A 173 37.01 27.52 27.75
N TYR A 174 37.52 26.31 27.58
CA TYR A 174 38.86 26.07 27.04
C TYR A 174 39.00 26.60 25.61
N LEU A 175 38.02 26.34 24.74
CA LEU A 175 38.01 26.84 23.36
C LEU A 175 37.86 28.36 23.31
N GLU A 176 36.98 28.94 24.11
CA GLU A 176 36.83 30.40 24.25
C GLU A 176 38.16 31.05 24.70
N SER A 177 38.83 30.47 25.70
CA SER A 177 40.13 30.96 26.18
C SER A 177 41.23 30.91 25.10
N LYS A 178 41.21 29.91 24.21
CA LYS A 178 42.13 29.85 23.05
C LYS A 178 41.89 30.99 22.06
N MET A 179 40.62 31.34 21.85
CA MET A 179 40.24 32.43 20.95
C MET A 179 40.57 33.80 21.55
N GLU A 180 40.38 33.99 22.86
CA GLU A 180 40.65 35.24 23.58
C GLU A 180 42.16 35.54 23.72
N ASN A 181 42.98 34.51 24.00
CA ASN A 181 44.41 34.68 24.25
C ASN A 181 45.28 34.65 22.98
N ASP A 182 44.69 34.86 21.80
CA ASP A 182 45.38 34.86 20.50
C ASP A 182 46.17 33.59 20.14
N LYS A 183 46.00 32.50 20.92
CA LYS A 183 46.63 31.20 20.67
C LYS A 183 46.15 30.57 19.36
N TRP A 184 45.01 31.02 18.84
CA TRP A 184 44.50 30.65 17.52
C TRP A 184 45.48 30.98 16.39
N LYS A 185 46.33 32.00 16.56
CA LYS A 185 47.34 32.41 15.55
C LYS A 185 48.42 31.36 15.30
N GLN A 186 48.64 30.44 16.25
CA GLN A 186 49.71 29.44 16.17
C GLN A 186 49.34 28.21 15.33
N HIS A 187 48.07 28.07 14.93
CA HIS A 187 47.55 26.88 14.21
C HIS A 187 46.87 27.26 12.88
N ILE A 188 47.20 28.42 12.31
CA ILE A 188 46.66 28.87 11.03
C ILE A 188 47.25 28.04 9.89
N VAL A 189 46.40 27.67 8.93
CA VAL A 189 46.76 27.03 7.65
C VAL A 189 47.71 27.94 6.87
N GLU A 190 48.77 27.40 6.25
CA GLU A 190 49.76 28.14 5.46
C GLU A 190 49.16 28.96 4.28
N THR A 191 47.87 28.78 3.97
CA THR A 191 47.15 29.41 2.87
C THR A 191 46.56 30.78 3.28
N PRO A 192 47.04 31.90 2.73
CA PRO A 192 46.50 33.23 3.03
C PRO A 192 45.11 33.43 2.42
N VAL A 193 44.18 33.97 3.22
CA VAL A 193 42.83 34.36 2.79
C VAL A 193 42.92 35.70 2.03
N LYS A 194 42.74 35.69 0.70
CA LYS A 194 42.85 36.91 -0.12
C LYS A 194 41.50 37.40 -0.61
N ASP A 195 40.64 36.50 -1.09
CA ASP A 195 39.32 36.84 -1.62
C ASP A 195 38.21 35.91 -1.09
N GLY A 196 36.96 36.15 -1.52
CA GLY A 196 35.81 35.32 -1.12
C GLY A 196 35.85 33.87 -1.61
N ARG A 197 36.57 33.57 -2.69
CA ARG A 197 36.75 32.19 -3.17
C ARG A 197 37.70 31.42 -2.26
N ASP A 198 38.74 32.08 -1.75
CA ASP A 198 39.65 31.48 -0.78
C ASP A 198 38.89 31.06 0.49
N VAL A 199 37.98 31.91 0.99
CA VAL A 199 37.13 31.58 2.15
C VAL A 199 36.31 30.31 1.88
N LEU A 200 35.64 30.23 0.73
CA LEU A 200 34.84 29.06 0.37
C LEU A 200 35.71 27.78 0.26
N ASN A 201 36.85 27.87 -0.41
CA ASN A 201 37.75 26.73 -0.64
C ASN A 201 38.32 26.19 0.67
N ILE A 202 38.81 27.08 1.56
CA ILE A 202 39.38 26.69 2.85
C ILE A 202 38.35 25.96 3.71
N ILE A 203 37.12 26.48 3.79
CA ILE A 203 36.05 25.85 4.57
C ILE A 203 35.66 24.50 3.94
N THR A 204 35.54 24.43 2.61
CA THR A 204 35.22 23.18 1.89
C THR A 204 36.25 22.09 2.17
N GLU A 205 37.54 22.42 2.04
CA GLU A 205 38.64 21.48 2.29
C GLU A 205 38.66 21.03 3.76
N HIS A 206 38.43 21.95 4.70
CA HIS A 206 38.38 21.61 6.11
C HIS A 206 37.22 20.68 6.45
N PHE A 207 36.02 20.95 5.93
CA PHE A 207 34.86 20.10 6.16
C PHE A 207 35.04 18.71 5.54
N PHE A 208 35.69 18.62 4.37
CA PHE A 208 36.10 17.35 3.79
C PHE A 208 37.03 16.57 4.73
N LYS A 209 38.03 17.22 5.35
CA LYS A 209 38.91 16.60 6.36
C LYS A 209 38.14 16.14 7.60
N CYS A 210 37.09 16.85 7.98
CA CYS A 210 36.19 16.46 9.07
C CYS A 210 35.13 15.41 8.67
N GLY A 211 35.27 14.78 7.50
CA GLY A 211 34.43 13.67 7.05
C GLY A 211 33.06 14.07 6.52
N MET A 212 32.97 15.25 5.88
CA MET A 212 31.85 15.67 5.04
C MET A 212 32.17 15.47 3.55
N GLU A 213 31.14 15.49 2.69
CA GLU A 213 31.32 15.47 1.25
C GLU A 213 32.00 16.75 0.73
N ALA A 214 32.66 16.66 -0.43
CA ALA A 214 33.51 17.73 -0.96
C ALA A 214 32.75 18.94 -1.54
N THR A 215 31.42 18.94 -1.49
CA THR A 215 30.58 20.00 -2.09
C THR A 215 29.50 20.47 -1.13
N PHE A 216 29.43 21.79 -0.91
CA PHE A 216 28.34 22.42 -0.16
C PHE A 216 27.01 22.36 -0.91
N GLU A 217 25.92 22.27 -0.14
CA GLU A 217 24.59 22.62 -0.65
C GLU A 217 24.56 24.06 -1.19
N ASN A 218 23.74 24.30 -2.21
CA ASN A 218 23.68 25.58 -2.92
C ASN A 218 23.37 26.76 -1.97
N ASP A 219 22.47 26.57 -1.01
CA ASP A 219 22.02 27.62 -0.08
C ASP A 219 23.14 28.08 0.89
N MET A 220 23.93 27.14 1.41
CA MET A 220 25.08 27.48 2.26
C MET A 220 26.17 28.18 1.45
N ARG A 221 26.42 27.72 0.21
CA ARG A 221 27.33 28.37 -0.72
C ARG A 221 26.90 29.81 -1.02
N GLN A 222 25.62 30.05 -1.30
CA GLN A 222 25.08 31.40 -1.51
C GLN A 222 25.19 32.28 -0.26
N THR A 223 25.04 31.70 0.94
CA THR A 223 25.22 32.42 2.20
C THR A 223 26.65 32.94 2.35
N ILE A 224 27.66 32.10 2.07
CA ILE A 224 29.08 32.49 2.10
C ILE A 224 29.35 33.58 1.05
N ILE A 225 28.85 33.41 -0.18
CA ILE A 225 29.02 34.39 -1.28
C ILE A 225 28.38 35.73 -0.92
N SER A 226 27.17 35.71 -0.36
CA SER A 226 26.45 36.91 0.06
C SER A 226 27.23 37.66 1.13
N VAL A 227 27.67 36.97 2.19
CA VAL A 227 28.44 37.61 3.28
C VAL A 227 29.78 38.15 2.80
N THR A 228 30.50 37.45 1.93
CA THR A 228 31.80 37.91 1.39
C THR A 228 31.67 39.08 0.40
N LYS A 229 30.53 39.22 -0.27
CA LYS A 229 30.20 40.40 -1.08
C LYS A 229 29.83 41.60 -0.20
N ASP A 230 29.01 41.35 0.82
CA ASP A 230 28.50 42.35 1.76
C ASP A 230 29.56 42.86 2.75
N LEU A 231 30.55 42.05 3.04
CA LEU A 231 31.70 42.34 3.87
C LEU A 231 32.98 41.91 3.13
N PRO A 232 33.53 42.77 2.25
CA PRO A 232 34.65 42.41 1.38
C PRO A 232 35.85 41.85 2.16
N VAL A 233 36.34 40.69 1.72
CA VAL A 233 37.39 39.92 2.39
C VAL A 233 38.70 40.69 2.46
N GLU A 234 39.05 41.40 1.38
CA GLU A 234 40.31 42.15 1.25
C GLU A 234 40.44 43.25 2.31
N LYS A 235 39.30 43.76 2.81
CA LYS A 235 39.23 44.81 3.85
C LYS A 235 39.11 44.25 5.26
N ASN A 236 38.79 42.96 5.40
CA ASN A 236 38.45 42.31 6.68
C ASN A 236 39.21 41.00 6.89
N VAL A 237 40.37 40.83 6.24
CA VAL A 237 41.16 39.58 6.24
C VAL A 237 41.37 39.03 7.64
N PHE A 238 41.75 39.87 8.60
CA PHE A 238 41.98 39.45 9.99
C PHE A 238 40.74 38.82 10.63
N GLU A 239 39.57 39.43 10.44
CA GLU A 239 38.31 38.96 11.01
C GLU A 239 37.83 37.65 10.34
N TYR A 240 38.02 37.52 9.03
CA TYR A 240 37.76 36.25 8.32
C TYR A 240 38.69 35.12 8.79
N THR A 241 39.99 35.39 8.95
CA THR A 241 40.94 34.41 9.47
C THR A 241 40.58 33.99 10.89
N LYS A 242 40.15 34.93 11.74
CA LYS A 242 39.69 34.64 13.11
C LYS A 242 38.44 33.74 13.11
N MET A 243 37.47 34.00 12.23
CA MET A 243 36.27 33.18 12.06
C MET A 243 36.58 31.77 11.52
N ILE A 244 37.48 31.66 10.55
CA ILE A 244 37.92 30.36 10.02
C ILE A 244 38.65 29.56 11.11
N ALA A 245 39.56 30.18 11.86
CA ALA A 245 40.27 29.51 12.95
C ALA A 245 39.30 28.99 14.01
N TYR A 246 38.30 29.79 14.39
CA TYR A 246 37.21 29.37 15.27
C TYR A 246 36.49 28.13 14.76
N LEU A 247 36.11 28.13 13.48
CA LEU A 247 35.40 27.03 12.86
C LEU A 247 36.26 25.75 12.86
N VAL A 248 37.54 25.88 12.48
CA VAL A 248 38.50 24.78 12.46
C VAL A 248 38.66 24.17 13.86
N PHE A 249 38.97 24.97 14.87
CA PHE A 249 39.15 24.45 16.24
C PHE A 249 37.91 23.77 16.78
N THR A 250 36.74 24.37 16.56
CA THR A 250 35.50 23.86 17.12
C THR A 250 35.13 22.54 16.46
N THR A 251 35.14 22.48 15.13
CA THR A 251 34.76 21.28 14.37
C THR A 251 35.78 20.14 14.51
N THR A 252 37.09 20.42 14.56
CA THR A 252 38.10 19.39 14.88
C THR A 252 37.90 18.85 16.28
N SER A 253 37.67 19.72 17.26
CA SER A 253 37.41 19.27 18.63
C SER A 253 36.10 18.49 18.76
N ASP A 254 35.06 18.81 17.96
CA ASP A 254 33.82 18.03 17.91
C ASP A 254 34.07 16.66 17.26
N MET A 255 34.88 16.61 16.19
CA MET A 255 35.28 15.37 15.53
C MET A 255 36.02 14.44 16.49
N ASP A 256 36.98 14.95 17.26
CA ASP A 256 37.70 14.19 18.28
C ASP A 256 36.74 13.65 19.35
N LEU A 257 35.83 14.51 19.83
CA LEU A 257 34.81 14.12 20.81
C LEU A 257 33.92 12.98 20.30
N ILE A 258 33.45 13.07 19.05
CA ILE A 258 32.65 12.04 18.38
C ILE A 258 33.43 10.72 18.29
N ASN A 259 34.70 10.79 17.89
CA ASN A 259 35.58 9.63 17.73
C ASN A 259 35.91 8.95 19.07
N GLU A 260 36.07 9.70 20.15
CA GLU A 260 36.30 9.18 21.50
C GLU A 260 35.03 8.60 22.13
N ASN A 261 33.85 9.08 21.72
CA ASN A 261 32.55 8.72 22.32
C ASN A 261 31.61 8.05 21.32
N LYS A 262 32.11 7.13 20.50
CA LYS A 262 31.36 6.48 19.40
C LYS A 262 29.99 5.97 19.80
N LEU A 263 29.83 5.36 20.99
CA LEU A 263 28.53 4.83 21.45
C LEU A 263 27.46 5.92 21.62
N LYS A 264 27.87 7.17 21.95
CA LYS A 264 26.97 8.31 22.14
C LYS A 264 26.65 9.06 20.85
N PHE A 265 27.49 8.97 19.82
CA PHE A 265 27.38 9.79 18.61
C PHE A 265 27.11 8.99 17.34
N LEU A 266 27.52 7.72 17.25
CA LEU A 266 27.30 6.86 16.09
C LEU A 266 26.10 5.94 16.31
N SER A 267 25.54 5.41 15.22
CA SER A 267 24.46 4.43 15.25
C SER A 267 24.87 3.18 16.04
N ARG A 268 23.92 2.54 16.73
CA ARG A 268 24.23 1.30 17.46
C ARG A 268 24.64 0.18 16.50
N SER A 269 24.11 0.17 15.26
CA SER A 269 24.54 -0.75 14.20
C SER A 269 26.04 -0.67 13.87
N GLU A 270 26.67 0.49 14.04
CA GLU A 270 28.11 0.69 13.77
C GLU A 270 28.99 0.32 14.96
N THR A 271 28.42 0.27 16.16
CA THR A 271 29.17 0.08 17.42
C THR A 271 28.96 -1.29 18.04
N VAL A 272 27.95 -2.06 17.62
CA VAL A 272 27.58 -3.33 18.25
C VAL A 272 28.70 -4.37 18.23
N ASP A 273 29.49 -4.41 17.16
CA ASP A 273 30.59 -5.37 17.03
C ASP A 273 31.81 -5.04 17.91
N SER A 274 31.96 -3.77 18.30
CA SER A 274 33.16 -3.27 18.96
C SER A 274 32.95 -2.84 20.41
N ILE A 275 31.72 -2.52 20.80
CA ILE A 275 31.37 -1.99 22.13
C ILE A 275 30.13 -2.71 22.64
N PRO A 276 30.21 -3.57 23.67
CA PRO A 276 29.03 -4.20 24.26
C PRO A 276 28.21 -3.21 25.09
N THR A 277 26.88 -3.32 25.07
CA THR A 277 26.00 -2.57 25.99
C THR A 277 25.49 -3.45 27.13
N SER A 278 25.31 -2.87 28.32
CA SER A 278 24.72 -3.56 29.47
C SER A 278 23.19 -3.44 29.52
N LYS A 279 22.62 -2.48 28.79
CA LYS A 279 21.18 -2.19 28.75
C LYS A 279 20.72 -1.77 27.36
N ILE A 280 19.52 -2.20 26.97
CA ILE A 280 18.87 -1.92 25.69
C ILE A 280 17.71 -0.93 25.91
N PRO A 281 17.84 0.35 25.52
CA PRO A 281 16.79 1.33 25.70
C PRO A 281 15.58 1.03 24.80
N ILE A 282 14.40 0.89 25.40
CA ILE A 282 13.12 0.67 24.68
C ILE A 282 12.16 1.79 25.05
N ARG A 283 11.54 2.44 24.05
CA ARG A 283 10.54 3.48 24.31
C ARG A 283 9.25 2.85 24.84
N LEU A 284 8.84 3.32 26.01
CA LEU A 284 7.59 2.97 26.69
C LEU A 284 6.62 4.15 26.59
N PHE A 285 5.70 4.07 25.65
CA PHE A 285 4.69 5.10 25.43
C PHE A 285 3.62 5.05 26.52
N GLU A 286 3.37 6.18 27.18
CA GLU A 286 2.40 6.29 28.27
C GLU A 286 1.21 7.16 27.88
N ILE A 287 0.00 6.58 27.92
CA ILE A 287 -1.28 7.28 27.73
C ILE A 287 -2.12 7.05 29.00
N LYS A 288 -2.20 8.07 29.87
CA LYS A 288 -2.88 7.95 31.18
C LYS A 288 -2.32 6.77 32.00
N GLN A 289 -3.06 5.66 32.10
CA GLN A 289 -2.68 4.45 32.82
C GLN A 289 -2.11 3.36 31.89
N GLU A 290 -2.29 3.50 30.58
CA GLU A 290 -1.85 2.53 29.58
C GLU A 290 -0.37 2.74 29.24
N LYS A 291 0.34 1.61 29.12
CA LYS A 291 1.77 1.58 28.82
C LYS A 291 2.03 0.58 27.70
N MET A 292 2.63 1.05 26.62
CA MET A 292 2.82 0.27 25.41
C MET A 292 4.21 0.48 24.81
N VAL A 293 4.71 -0.52 24.10
CA VAL A 293 5.95 -0.45 23.31
C VAL A 293 5.63 -0.78 21.86
N MET A 294 6.36 -0.19 20.91
CA MET A 294 6.27 -0.62 19.51
C MET A 294 6.90 -2.01 19.35
N SER A 295 6.14 -2.96 18.82
CA SER A 295 6.53 -4.37 18.79
C SER A 295 7.77 -4.61 17.95
N ARG A 296 7.81 -4.01 16.75
CA ARG A 296 8.95 -4.13 15.83
C ARG A 296 10.17 -3.34 16.28
N GLU A 297 10.00 -2.23 17.01
CA GLU A 297 11.10 -1.51 17.64
C GLU A 297 11.78 -2.37 18.71
N LEU A 298 10.97 -3.03 19.55
CA LEU A 298 11.48 -3.96 20.55
C LEU A 298 12.27 -5.10 19.90
N LEU A 299 11.70 -5.75 18.88
CA LEU A 299 12.38 -6.83 18.15
C LEU A 299 13.69 -6.34 17.51
N HIS A 300 13.64 -5.21 16.81
CA HIS A 300 14.81 -4.62 16.15
C HIS A 300 15.93 -4.33 17.15
N ALA A 301 15.61 -3.70 18.29
CA ALA A 301 16.60 -3.35 19.31
C ALA A 301 17.26 -4.60 19.94
N ILE A 302 16.51 -5.69 20.13
CA ILE A 302 17.05 -6.95 20.66
C ILE A 302 17.94 -7.65 19.62
N LYS A 303 17.49 -7.72 18.36
CA LYS A 303 18.27 -8.30 17.25
C LYS A 303 19.57 -7.55 17.00
N LEU A 304 19.56 -6.24 17.17
CA LEU A 304 20.74 -5.40 17.01
C LEU A 304 21.85 -5.81 17.98
N GLU A 305 21.49 -6.24 19.20
CA GLU A 305 22.44 -6.77 20.20
C GLU A 305 22.81 -8.24 19.98
N LYS A 306 22.44 -8.82 18.83
CA LYS A 306 22.71 -10.23 18.46
C LYS A 306 22.17 -11.25 19.48
N LEU A 307 21.11 -10.89 20.18
CA LEU A 307 20.39 -11.80 21.08
C LEU A 307 19.43 -12.67 20.27
N ASP A 308 19.25 -13.91 20.72
CA ASP A 308 18.32 -14.86 20.08
C ASP A 308 16.87 -14.45 20.33
N VAL A 309 16.11 -14.27 19.24
CA VAL A 309 14.71 -13.85 19.24
C VAL A 309 13.78 -14.91 18.62
N SER A 310 14.31 -16.09 18.29
CA SER A 310 13.59 -17.13 17.56
C SER A 310 12.25 -17.53 18.20
N GLU A 311 12.15 -17.47 19.53
CA GLU A 311 10.92 -17.82 20.26
C GLU A 311 9.73 -16.88 20.00
N PHE A 312 9.96 -15.64 19.57
CA PHE A 312 8.90 -14.63 19.44
C PHE A 312 9.00 -13.75 18.18
N GLU A 313 10.03 -13.95 17.34
CA GLU A 313 10.25 -13.19 16.11
C GLU A 313 9.07 -13.31 15.15
N ASP A 314 8.66 -14.54 14.80
CA ASP A 314 7.55 -14.77 13.86
C ASP A 314 6.24 -14.17 14.36
N LYS A 315 5.99 -14.24 15.68
CA LYS A 315 4.83 -13.63 16.32
C LYS A 315 4.81 -12.12 16.12
N ILE A 316 5.95 -11.44 16.29
CA ILE A 316 6.05 -9.98 16.11
C ILE A 316 6.02 -9.60 14.62
N LEU A 317 6.67 -10.39 13.74
CA LEU A 317 6.68 -10.14 12.29
C LEU A 317 5.30 -10.33 11.65
N ALA A 318 4.47 -11.22 12.20
CA ALA A 318 3.08 -11.39 11.80
C ALA A 318 2.19 -10.19 12.19
N MET A 319 2.60 -9.36 13.15
CA MET A 319 1.87 -8.15 13.52
C MET A 319 2.08 -7.03 12.48
N PRO A 320 1.11 -6.10 12.34
CA PRO A 320 1.28 -4.88 11.56
C PRO A 320 2.55 -4.10 11.96
N GLU A 321 3.10 -3.33 11.03
CA GLU A 321 4.42 -2.70 11.20
C GLU A 321 4.52 -1.76 12.41
N LEU A 322 3.50 -0.95 12.63
CA LEU A 322 3.41 0.00 13.75
C LEU A 322 2.59 -0.56 14.92
N SER A 323 2.44 -1.89 15.00
CA SER A 323 1.74 -2.52 16.12
C SER A 323 2.45 -2.26 17.45
N THR A 324 1.65 -2.22 18.50
CA THR A 324 2.15 -2.04 19.87
C THR A 324 1.75 -3.21 20.74
N MET A 325 2.65 -3.63 21.61
CA MET A 325 2.33 -4.53 22.72
C MET A 325 2.15 -3.72 24.00
N ASN A 326 1.15 -4.06 24.81
CA ASN A 326 1.06 -3.51 26.15
C ASN A 326 2.19 -4.09 27.03
N PHE A 327 2.51 -3.41 28.12
CA PHE A 327 3.66 -3.78 28.97
C PHE A 327 3.59 -5.22 29.51
N ARG A 328 2.39 -5.75 29.74
CA ARG A 328 2.19 -7.14 30.19
C ARG A 328 2.52 -8.13 29.08
N GLU A 329 2.05 -7.88 27.86
CA GLU A 329 2.35 -8.71 26.69
C GLU A 329 3.85 -8.79 26.42
N VAL A 330 4.58 -7.70 26.63
CA VAL A 330 6.05 -7.69 26.51
C VAL A 330 6.69 -8.62 27.53
N PHE A 331 6.23 -8.56 28.79
CA PHE A 331 6.73 -9.43 29.87
C PHE A 331 6.44 -10.91 29.60
N GLU A 332 5.28 -11.22 29.01
CA GLU A 332 4.88 -12.59 28.66
C GLU A 332 5.55 -13.11 27.39
N THR A 333 5.93 -12.22 26.46
CA THR A 333 6.51 -12.58 25.16
C THR A 333 8.03 -12.65 25.20
N VAL A 334 8.71 -11.78 25.94
CA VAL A 334 10.18 -11.70 25.96
C VAL A 334 10.77 -12.58 27.07
N PRO A 335 11.70 -13.49 26.76
CA PRO A 335 12.36 -14.35 27.74
C PRO A 335 13.02 -13.57 28.89
N SER A 336 12.98 -14.12 30.10
CA SER A 336 13.43 -13.42 31.32
C SER A 336 14.89 -12.95 31.29
N ASN A 337 15.78 -13.69 30.64
CA ASN A 337 17.19 -13.33 30.45
C ASN A 337 17.33 -12.08 29.57
N ILE A 338 16.57 -11.98 28.48
CA ILE A 338 16.57 -10.81 27.58
C ILE A 338 15.83 -9.65 28.24
N PHE A 339 14.70 -9.90 28.89
CA PHE A 339 13.88 -8.87 29.55
C PHE A 339 14.68 -8.08 30.58
N LYS A 340 15.60 -8.72 31.32
CA LYS A 340 16.47 -8.06 32.30
C LYS A 340 17.49 -7.10 31.67
N MET A 341 17.79 -7.27 30.39
CA MET A 341 18.67 -6.38 29.62
C MET A 341 17.92 -5.15 29.08
N LEU A 342 16.58 -5.18 29.03
CA LEU A 342 15.78 -4.04 28.56
C LEU A 342 15.75 -2.91 29.61
N GLU A 343 15.81 -1.68 29.13
CA GLU A 343 15.60 -0.46 29.91
C GLU A 343 14.46 0.34 29.29
N PHE A 344 13.30 0.36 29.95
CA PHE A 344 12.12 1.03 29.43
C PHE A 344 12.14 2.52 29.74
N VAL A 345 12.24 3.34 28.69
CA VAL A 345 12.29 4.81 28.74
C VAL A 345 10.88 5.37 28.53
N LYS A 346 10.33 6.08 29.53
CA LYS A 346 8.96 6.61 29.47
C LYS A 346 8.85 7.77 28.48
N VAL A 347 7.96 7.63 27.50
CA VAL A 347 7.62 8.62 26.49
C VAL A 347 6.14 9.00 26.66
N PRO A 348 5.83 10.13 27.32
CA PRO A 348 4.45 10.56 27.53
C PRO A 348 3.80 10.96 26.20
N LEU A 349 2.61 10.45 25.92
CA LEU A 349 1.80 10.88 24.79
C LEU A 349 0.70 11.85 25.25
N MET A 350 0.52 12.95 24.51
CA MET A 350 -0.40 14.02 24.90
C MET A 350 -1.85 13.59 24.65
N THR A 351 -2.69 13.63 25.68
CA THR A 351 -4.13 13.37 25.55
C THR A 351 -4.92 14.67 25.49
N GLY A 352 -5.83 14.79 24.52
CA GLY A 352 -6.78 15.90 24.42
C GLY A 352 -6.27 17.23 23.82
N SER A 353 -5.09 17.23 23.18
CA SER A 353 -4.59 18.41 22.45
C SER A 353 -4.90 18.30 20.95
N ARG A 354 -5.18 19.43 20.28
CA ARG A 354 -5.21 19.51 18.79
C ARG A 354 -3.81 19.43 18.17
N VAL A 355 -2.76 19.36 19.00
CA VAL A 355 -1.38 19.23 18.57
C VAL A 355 -1.06 17.75 18.35
N PRO A 356 -0.71 17.32 17.12
CA PRO A 356 -0.32 15.95 16.86
C PRO A 356 0.93 15.59 17.68
N SER A 357 0.92 14.43 18.33
CA SER A 357 2.11 13.85 18.96
C SER A 357 2.84 13.01 17.92
N VAL A 358 3.67 13.66 17.11
CA VAL A 358 4.48 13.00 16.09
C VAL A 358 5.51 12.09 16.76
N ILE A 359 5.46 10.79 16.44
CA ILE A 359 6.36 9.78 17.00
C ILE A 359 7.29 9.30 15.90
N PRO A 360 8.61 9.42 16.06
CA PRO A 360 9.54 8.87 15.08
C PRO A 360 9.55 7.33 15.13
N THR A 361 9.68 6.67 13.98
CA THR A 361 9.70 5.21 13.82
C THR A 361 11.12 4.70 13.50
N ILE A 362 11.36 3.40 13.68
CA ILE A 362 12.72 2.81 13.58
C ILE A 362 13.31 2.80 12.16
N ASP A 363 12.50 3.05 11.14
CA ASP A 363 12.87 3.12 9.73
C ASP A 363 13.19 4.56 9.27
N GLY A 364 13.17 5.54 10.18
CA GLY A 364 13.42 6.94 9.86
C GLY A 364 12.15 7.76 9.56
N ASN A 365 10.97 7.12 9.51
CA ASN A 365 9.69 7.80 9.28
C ASN A 365 9.09 8.39 10.58
N HIS A 366 7.88 8.92 10.48
CA HIS A 366 7.09 9.42 11.60
C HIS A 366 5.67 8.87 11.55
N CYS A 367 5.09 8.59 12.72
CA CYS A 367 3.72 8.13 12.86
C CYS A 367 2.94 8.95 13.90
N LEU A 368 1.63 8.75 13.93
CA LEU A 368 0.73 9.28 14.94
C LEU A 368 -0.02 8.13 15.61
N PRO A 369 -0.37 8.24 16.90
CA PRO A 369 -1.36 7.36 17.49
C PRO A 369 -2.67 7.39 16.69
N ALA A 370 -3.23 6.23 16.37
CA ALA A 370 -4.44 6.12 15.55
C ALA A 370 -5.61 6.97 16.08
N TYR A 371 -5.77 7.07 17.40
CA TYR A 371 -6.81 7.90 18.01
C TYR A 371 -6.62 9.40 17.77
N GLN A 372 -5.37 9.89 17.72
CA GLN A 372 -5.08 11.30 17.44
C GLN A 372 -5.34 11.61 15.97
N PHE A 373 -4.92 10.72 15.07
CA PHE A 373 -5.25 10.83 13.66
C PHE A 373 -6.78 10.93 13.46
N LEU A 374 -7.54 10.00 14.05
CA LEU A 374 -9.00 10.02 13.98
C LEU A 374 -9.59 11.32 14.56
N THR A 375 -9.08 11.78 15.70
CA THR A 375 -9.55 13.02 16.34
C THR A 375 -9.29 14.25 15.47
N ILE A 376 -8.12 14.33 14.84
CA ILE A 376 -7.73 15.42 13.94
C ILE A 376 -8.61 15.39 12.69
N THR A 377 -8.75 14.23 12.05
CA THR A 377 -9.57 14.06 10.84
C THR A 377 -11.04 14.41 11.10
N ILE A 378 -11.63 13.92 12.19
CA ILE A 378 -13.01 14.27 12.57
C ILE A 378 -13.11 15.78 12.84
N SER A 379 -12.14 16.35 13.55
CA SER A 379 -12.14 17.78 13.83
C SER A 379 -12.07 18.62 12.54
N ASP A 380 -11.29 18.19 11.55
CA ASP A 380 -11.21 18.81 10.23
C ASP A 380 -12.55 18.74 9.49
N MET A 381 -13.16 17.55 9.46
CA MET A 381 -14.48 17.34 8.86
C MET A 381 -15.56 18.25 9.50
N ILE A 382 -15.55 18.37 10.84
CA ILE A 382 -16.51 19.19 11.59
C ILE A 382 -16.27 20.68 11.35
N ILE A 383 -15.04 21.14 11.56
CA ILE A 383 -14.75 22.56 11.77
C ILE A 383 -14.33 23.24 10.47
N VAL A 384 -13.50 22.57 9.68
CA VAL A 384 -12.89 23.13 8.47
C VAL A 384 -13.78 22.86 7.27
N LYS A 385 -14.06 21.58 7.00
CA LYS A 385 -14.92 21.16 5.89
C LYS A 385 -16.40 21.46 6.15
N LYS A 386 -16.77 21.70 7.42
CA LYS A 386 -18.15 21.93 7.85
C LYS A 386 -19.11 20.90 7.27
N LEU A 387 -18.61 19.67 7.12
CA LEU A 387 -19.29 18.60 6.39
C LEU A 387 -20.69 18.39 6.95
N PHE A 388 -20.82 18.48 8.27
CA PHE A 388 -22.08 18.24 8.98
C PHE A 388 -23.04 19.44 9.01
N GLN A 389 -22.62 20.63 8.57
CA GLN A 389 -23.48 21.82 8.51
C GLN A 389 -24.29 21.90 7.20
N SER A 390 -23.76 21.33 6.12
CA SER A 390 -24.40 21.28 4.80
C SER A 390 -25.17 19.98 4.54
N MET A 391 -24.96 18.99 5.40
CA MET A 391 -25.49 17.65 5.25
C MET A 391 -26.92 17.54 5.77
N LYS A 392 -27.80 16.89 5.02
CA LYS A 392 -29.14 16.52 5.49
C LYS A 392 -29.06 15.22 6.33
N PRO A 393 -29.95 15.03 7.32
CA PRO A 393 -29.95 13.83 8.16
C PRO A 393 -29.93 12.50 7.38
N GLU A 394 -30.53 12.47 6.19
CA GLU A 394 -30.58 11.27 5.33
C GLU A 394 -29.21 10.91 4.70
N GLN A 395 -28.32 11.89 4.52
CA GLN A 395 -26.99 11.72 3.90
C GLN A 395 -25.92 11.26 4.91
N TRP A 396 -26.19 11.42 6.21
CA TRP A 396 -25.29 11.02 7.30
C TRP A 396 -24.94 9.54 7.25
N SER A 397 -25.96 8.70 6.99
CA SER A 397 -25.82 7.26 6.92
C SER A 397 -24.92 6.82 5.77
N GLN A 398 -25.03 7.47 4.60
CA GLN A 398 -24.25 7.12 3.42
C GLN A 398 -22.77 7.50 3.55
N ILE A 399 -22.47 8.74 3.97
CA ILE A 399 -21.08 9.21 4.10
C ILE A 399 -20.35 8.50 5.24
N MET A 400 -21.05 8.18 6.32
CA MET A 400 -20.45 7.43 7.41
C MET A 400 -20.36 5.92 7.12
N MET A 401 -21.25 5.38 6.29
CA MET A 401 -21.05 4.05 5.71
C MET A 401 -19.81 4.05 4.83
N GLU A 402 -19.67 5.00 3.90
CA GLU A 402 -18.49 5.13 3.04
C GLU A 402 -17.21 5.29 3.88
N PHE A 403 -17.19 6.15 4.89
CA PHE A 403 -16.04 6.34 5.78
C PHE A 403 -15.67 5.08 6.58
N CYS A 404 -16.66 4.35 7.11
CA CYS A 404 -16.41 3.13 7.88
C CYS A 404 -16.08 1.92 7.00
N ASP A 405 -16.70 1.79 5.83
CA ASP A 405 -16.46 0.74 4.83
C ASP A 405 -15.06 0.87 4.20
N LYS A 406 -14.63 2.11 3.96
CA LYS A 406 -13.28 2.47 3.54
C LYS A 406 -12.21 2.06 4.56
N MET A 407 -12.45 2.28 5.85
CA MET A 407 -11.55 1.89 6.93
C MET A 407 -11.42 0.37 7.14
N THR A 408 -12.38 -0.45 6.65
CA THR A 408 -12.39 -1.91 6.84
C THR A 408 -11.82 -2.73 5.67
N ASN A 409 -11.63 -2.13 4.48
CA ASN A 409 -11.18 -2.82 3.26
C ASN A 409 -9.68 -2.61 2.92
N LEU A 410 -8.90 -1.99 3.80
CA LEU A 410 -7.47 -1.71 3.59
C LEU A 410 -6.62 -2.98 3.35
N GLU A 411 -6.83 -4.02 4.18
CA GLU A 411 -6.06 -5.27 4.05
C GLU A 411 -6.42 -6.03 2.76
N SER A 412 -7.68 -6.01 2.34
CA SER A 412 -8.10 -6.65 1.09
C SER A 412 -7.49 -5.96 -0.12
N PHE A 413 -7.47 -4.63 -0.17
CA PHE A 413 -6.85 -3.90 -1.26
C PHE A 413 -5.35 -4.12 -1.33
N GLN A 414 -4.65 -4.20 -0.20
CA GLN A 414 -3.23 -4.50 -0.17
C GLN A 414 -2.92 -5.85 -0.83
N ILE A 415 -3.71 -6.89 -0.53
CA ILE A 415 -3.53 -8.22 -1.11
C ILE A 415 -3.86 -8.19 -2.61
N LEU A 416 -5.02 -7.64 -2.97
CA LEU A 416 -5.48 -7.63 -4.36
C LEU A 416 -4.56 -6.83 -5.28
N LEU A 417 -4.04 -5.67 -4.84
CA LEU A 417 -3.07 -4.88 -5.60
C LEU A 417 -1.80 -5.69 -5.90
N ARG A 418 -1.29 -6.50 -4.96
CA ARG A 418 -0.09 -7.34 -5.21
C ARG A 418 -0.31 -8.40 -6.28
N TYR A 419 -1.54 -8.88 -6.46
CA TYR A 419 -1.87 -9.88 -7.47
C TYR A 419 -2.29 -9.28 -8.82
N TYR A 420 -2.71 -8.01 -8.85
CA TYR A 420 -3.27 -7.36 -10.04
C TYR A 420 -2.36 -6.28 -10.63
N VAL A 421 -1.55 -5.61 -9.81
CA VAL A 421 -0.63 -4.56 -10.27
C VAL A 421 0.77 -5.15 -10.38
N HIS A 422 1.43 -4.90 -11.50
CA HIS A 422 2.79 -5.34 -11.75
C HIS A 422 3.76 -4.72 -10.73
N GLU A 423 4.76 -5.49 -10.28
CA GLU A 423 5.68 -5.10 -9.20
C GLU A 423 6.40 -3.76 -9.43
N ASP A 424 6.84 -3.44 -10.66
CA ASP A 424 7.43 -2.14 -11.01
C ASP A 424 6.50 -0.93 -10.78
N VAL A 425 5.19 -1.14 -10.89
CA VAL A 425 4.18 -0.06 -10.82
C VAL A 425 3.53 -0.05 -9.43
N LEU A 426 3.55 -1.16 -8.71
CA LEU A 426 2.96 -1.31 -7.38
C LEU A 426 3.38 -0.21 -6.38
N PRO A 427 4.66 0.24 -6.32
CA PRO A 427 5.08 1.33 -5.41
C PRO A 427 4.37 2.67 -5.65
N LEU A 428 3.75 2.87 -6.82
CA LEU A 428 2.98 4.08 -7.12
C LEU A 428 1.63 4.12 -6.39
N PHE A 429 1.15 2.98 -5.89
CA PHE A 429 -0.11 2.85 -5.17
C PHE A 429 0.13 2.89 -3.66
N LYS A 430 -0.27 4.00 -3.04
CA LYS A 430 -0.17 4.19 -1.59
C LYS A 430 -1.48 3.79 -0.94
N LEU A 431 -1.42 2.87 0.02
CA LEU A 431 -2.58 2.56 0.83
C LEU A 431 -2.97 3.78 1.65
N VAL A 432 -4.23 4.17 1.54
CA VAL A 432 -4.83 5.24 2.32
C VAL A 432 -6.07 4.69 2.99
N ASN A 433 -6.60 5.39 3.99
CA ASN A 433 -7.78 4.96 4.73
C ASN A 433 -9.00 4.67 3.84
N GLU A 434 -9.00 5.17 2.59
CA GLU A 434 -10.04 4.99 1.58
C GLU A 434 -9.80 3.85 0.58
N GLY A 435 -8.74 3.05 0.78
CA GLY A 435 -8.29 1.99 -0.12
C GLY A 435 -6.86 2.27 -0.58
N PHE A 436 -6.71 2.86 -1.77
CA PHE A 436 -5.41 3.27 -2.30
C PHE A 436 -5.52 4.55 -3.14
N GLU A 437 -4.43 5.29 -3.17
CA GLU A 437 -4.24 6.48 -4.00
C GLU A 437 -2.99 6.32 -4.86
N ALA A 438 -3.04 6.87 -6.07
CA ALA A 438 -1.91 6.97 -6.98
C ALA A 438 -2.09 8.21 -7.86
N ASP A 439 -1.00 8.71 -8.44
CA ASP A 439 -1.06 9.77 -9.45
C ASP A 439 -1.35 9.15 -10.83
N PHE A 440 -2.63 9.01 -11.15
CA PHE A 440 -3.11 8.47 -12.43
C PHE A 440 -2.93 9.41 -13.62
N THR A 441 -2.39 10.62 -13.41
CA THR A 441 -2.19 11.59 -14.49
C THR A 441 -0.74 11.60 -14.95
N ASN A 442 0.20 11.66 -14.01
CA ASN A 442 1.62 11.87 -14.30
C ASN A 442 2.48 10.62 -14.15
N THR A 443 1.89 9.47 -13.80
CA THR A 443 2.65 8.23 -13.58
C THR A 443 2.03 7.03 -14.28
N LYS A 444 2.78 5.93 -14.34
CA LYS A 444 2.34 4.62 -14.85
C LYS A 444 1.15 4.01 -14.11
N ALA A 445 0.71 4.59 -12.98
CA ALA A 445 -0.58 4.22 -12.38
C ALA A 445 -1.74 4.39 -13.39
N ALA A 446 -1.62 5.33 -14.33
CA ALA A 446 -2.58 5.57 -15.41
C ALA A 446 -2.87 4.34 -16.28
N ILE A 447 -1.95 3.37 -16.36
CA ILE A 447 -2.18 2.10 -17.07
C ILE A 447 -3.46 1.42 -16.54
N TYR A 448 -3.64 1.44 -15.22
CA TYR A 448 -4.69 0.71 -14.51
C TYR A 448 -6.01 1.48 -14.35
N GLY A 449 -6.10 2.73 -14.82
CA GLY A 449 -7.32 3.53 -14.75
C GLY A 449 -7.05 5.04 -14.72
N SER A 450 -8.13 5.84 -14.62
CA SER A 450 -8.03 7.31 -14.52
C SER A 450 -8.12 7.85 -13.09
N ARG A 451 -8.51 6.99 -12.15
CA ARG A 451 -8.69 7.26 -10.71
C ARG A 451 -8.77 5.94 -9.95
N SER A 452 -8.61 5.98 -8.63
CA SER A 452 -8.65 4.78 -7.78
C SER A 452 -9.92 3.95 -7.94
N MET A 453 -11.08 4.60 -8.09
CA MET A 453 -12.37 3.92 -8.28
C MET A 453 -12.39 2.99 -9.50
N ASP A 454 -11.71 3.38 -10.59
CA ASP A 454 -11.70 2.57 -11.81
C ASP A 454 -10.96 1.24 -11.52
N LEU A 455 -9.79 1.31 -10.88
CA LEU A 455 -9.04 0.11 -10.47
C LEU A 455 -9.78 -0.68 -9.37
N THR A 456 -10.46 -0.04 -8.43
CA THR A 456 -11.26 -0.73 -7.40
C THR A 456 -12.30 -1.67 -8.01
N LEU A 457 -13.02 -1.22 -9.04
CA LEU A 457 -14.02 -2.06 -9.75
C LEU A 457 -13.36 -3.26 -10.43
N GLU A 458 -12.20 -3.06 -11.03
CA GLU A 458 -11.42 -4.13 -11.66
C GLU A 458 -10.93 -5.16 -10.62
N LEU A 459 -10.48 -4.72 -9.44
CA LEU A 459 -10.06 -5.60 -8.36
C LEU A 459 -11.21 -6.46 -7.83
N PHE A 460 -12.42 -5.89 -7.69
CA PHE A 460 -13.60 -6.65 -7.28
C PHE A 460 -14.02 -7.69 -8.33
N GLU A 461 -14.00 -7.34 -9.61
CA GLU A 461 -14.27 -8.31 -10.68
C GLU A 461 -13.20 -9.42 -10.70
N TYR A 462 -11.92 -9.07 -10.52
CA TYR A 462 -10.82 -10.02 -10.44
C TYR A 462 -10.94 -10.98 -9.25
N ASN A 463 -11.48 -10.52 -8.12
CA ASN A 463 -11.68 -11.33 -6.91
C ASN A 463 -12.94 -12.23 -6.95
N SER A 464 -13.78 -12.09 -7.98
CA SER A 464 -15.13 -12.67 -8.03
C SER A 464 -15.20 -14.17 -8.42
N PHE A 465 -14.07 -14.86 -8.57
CA PHE A 465 -14.02 -16.27 -8.95
C PHE A 465 -14.24 -17.23 -7.77
N ALA A 466 -14.74 -18.43 -8.07
CA ALA A 466 -14.91 -19.48 -7.07
C ALA A 466 -13.54 -19.97 -6.55
N GLY A 467 -13.38 -19.96 -5.23
CA GLY A 467 -12.12 -20.33 -4.58
C GLY A 467 -11.18 -19.15 -4.32
N SER A 468 -11.62 -17.89 -4.50
CA SER A 468 -10.80 -16.71 -4.19
C SER A 468 -10.38 -16.65 -2.73
N LEU A 469 -11.22 -17.12 -1.79
CA LEU A 469 -10.84 -17.27 -0.38
C LEU A 469 -9.59 -18.14 -0.20
N HIS A 470 -9.54 -19.30 -0.85
CA HIS A 470 -8.40 -20.23 -0.78
C HIS A 470 -7.17 -19.63 -1.44
N ARG A 471 -7.36 -18.93 -2.57
CA ARG A 471 -6.28 -18.39 -3.38
C ARG A 471 -5.61 -17.14 -2.78
N PHE A 472 -6.40 -16.21 -2.28
CA PHE A 472 -5.93 -14.90 -1.80
C PHE A 472 -6.03 -14.75 -0.27
N GLY A 473 -6.64 -15.73 0.42
CA GLY A 473 -6.77 -15.76 1.87
C GLY A 473 -7.96 -14.97 2.41
N HIS A 474 -8.34 -15.25 3.67
CA HIS A 474 -9.52 -14.66 4.31
C HIS A 474 -9.54 -13.14 4.36
N LYS A 475 -8.39 -12.49 4.45
CA LYS A 475 -8.28 -11.02 4.48
C LYS A 475 -8.66 -10.35 3.16
N SER A 476 -8.61 -11.09 2.05
CA SER A 476 -9.00 -10.59 0.73
C SER A 476 -10.47 -10.84 0.39
N ARG A 477 -11.13 -11.73 1.13
CA ARG A 477 -12.46 -12.23 0.79
C ARG A 477 -13.52 -11.27 1.31
N VAL A 478 -14.23 -10.63 0.38
CA VAL A 478 -15.42 -9.84 0.66
C VAL A 478 -16.65 -10.58 0.14
N TYR A 479 -17.70 -10.67 0.95
CA TYR A 479 -18.97 -11.31 0.56
C TYR A 479 -19.95 -10.33 -0.09
N GLU A 480 -19.44 -9.15 -0.47
CA GLU A 480 -20.20 -8.09 -1.12
C GLU A 480 -20.12 -8.14 -2.65
N ASP A 481 -19.21 -8.96 -3.20
CA ASP A 481 -19.06 -9.11 -4.64
C ASP A 481 -20.34 -9.63 -5.29
N ALA A 482 -20.55 -9.25 -6.55
CA ALA A 482 -21.64 -9.76 -7.36
C ALA A 482 -21.58 -11.30 -7.44
N TYR A 483 -22.63 -11.97 -6.99
CA TYR A 483 -22.81 -13.40 -7.24
C TYR A 483 -23.32 -13.59 -8.68
N ARG A 484 -22.79 -14.60 -9.38
CA ARG A 484 -23.20 -14.87 -10.76
C ARG A 484 -23.71 -16.29 -10.90
N MET A 485 -24.90 -16.41 -11.49
CA MET A 485 -25.49 -17.69 -11.86
C MET A 485 -24.98 -18.12 -13.24
N LEU A 486 -24.67 -19.40 -13.36
CA LEU A 486 -24.46 -20.09 -14.62
C LEU A 486 -25.76 -20.79 -15.02
N TYR A 487 -25.91 -21.11 -16.29
CA TYR A 487 -27.13 -21.76 -16.78
C TYR A 487 -26.79 -23.03 -17.52
N SER A 488 -27.61 -24.06 -17.32
CA SER A 488 -27.51 -25.27 -18.10
C SER A 488 -28.13 -25.10 -19.49
N HIS A 489 -27.61 -25.92 -20.40
CA HIS A 489 -28.19 -26.15 -21.70
C HIS A 489 -28.33 -27.66 -21.91
N GLN A 490 -29.52 -28.08 -22.31
CA GLN A 490 -29.84 -29.44 -22.75
C GLN A 490 -31.04 -29.36 -23.69
N LYS A 491 -30.97 -30.03 -24.84
CA LYS A 491 -32.06 -29.98 -25.81
C LYS A 491 -33.34 -30.57 -25.24
N GLY A 492 -34.46 -29.87 -25.48
CA GLY A 492 -35.79 -30.30 -25.02
C GLY A 492 -36.01 -30.16 -23.51
N ARG A 493 -35.09 -29.55 -22.75
CA ARG A 493 -35.26 -29.27 -21.32
C ARG A 493 -35.12 -27.78 -21.00
N ASP A 494 -35.79 -27.36 -19.94
CA ASP A 494 -35.70 -25.98 -19.44
C ASP A 494 -34.29 -25.66 -18.94
N LYS A 495 -33.90 -24.39 -19.08
CA LYS A 495 -32.63 -23.88 -18.54
C LYS A 495 -32.69 -23.91 -17.01
N HIS A 496 -31.72 -24.56 -16.38
CA HIS A 496 -31.59 -24.59 -14.92
C HIS A 496 -30.39 -23.73 -14.50
N ALA A 497 -30.56 -22.96 -13.42
CA ALA A 497 -29.47 -22.15 -12.88
C ALA A 497 -28.54 -23.00 -12.00
N TYR A 498 -27.24 -22.69 -12.04
CA TYR A 498 -26.18 -23.30 -11.25
C TYR A 498 -25.32 -22.23 -10.60
N MET A 499 -24.74 -22.52 -9.44
CA MET A 499 -23.75 -21.69 -8.77
C MET A 499 -22.64 -22.55 -8.17
N TYR A 500 -21.46 -21.97 -7.97
CA TYR A 500 -20.42 -22.61 -7.17
C TYR A 500 -20.77 -22.54 -5.69
N LYS A 501 -20.47 -23.60 -4.93
CA LYS A 501 -20.67 -23.62 -3.47
C LYS A 501 -20.03 -22.43 -2.77
N ASN A 502 -18.82 -22.04 -3.16
CA ASN A 502 -18.09 -20.87 -2.63
C ASN A 502 -18.82 -19.53 -2.83
N ILE A 503 -19.62 -19.42 -3.90
CA ILE A 503 -20.33 -18.18 -4.28
C ILE A 503 -21.69 -18.07 -3.58
N ILE A 504 -22.22 -19.16 -3.00
CA ILE A 504 -23.49 -19.16 -2.28
C ILE A 504 -23.46 -18.20 -1.09
N PHE A 505 -22.30 -18.05 -0.44
CA PHE A 505 -22.15 -17.13 0.69
C PHE A 505 -22.38 -15.66 0.27
N ASN A 506 -21.93 -15.24 -0.92
CA ASN A 506 -22.27 -13.92 -1.49
C ASN A 506 -23.77 -13.77 -1.70
N PHE A 507 -24.43 -14.82 -2.18
CA PHE A 507 -25.88 -14.80 -2.37
C PHE A 507 -26.64 -14.70 -1.04
N ILE A 508 -26.23 -15.45 -0.01
CA ILE A 508 -26.82 -15.35 1.32
C ILE A 508 -26.59 -13.93 1.88
N MET A 509 -25.39 -13.37 1.75
CA MET A 509 -25.10 -11.99 2.16
C MET A 509 -26.06 -10.99 1.49
N PHE A 510 -26.30 -11.17 0.20
CA PHE A 510 -27.28 -10.36 -0.55
C PHE A 510 -28.71 -10.50 0.00
N LEU A 511 -29.15 -11.71 0.37
CA LEU A 511 -30.48 -11.91 0.99
C LEU A 511 -30.58 -11.20 2.35
N LEU A 512 -29.53 -11.24 3.17
CA LEU A 512 -29.52 -10.59 4.48
C LEU A 512 -29.71 -9.07 4.37
N ARG A 513 -29.15 -8.44 3.33
CA ARG A 513 -29.31 -7.00 3.04
C ARG A 513 -30.74 -6.61 2.64
N LYS A 514 -31.55 -7.56 2.15
CA LYS A 514 -32.94 -7.31 1.74
C LYS A 514 -33.96 -7.38 2.88
N CYS A 515 -33.60 -7.96 4.03
CA CYS A 515 -34.57 -8.32 5.08
C CYS A 515 -35.07 -7.12 5.92
N GLU A 516 -34.48 -5.93 5.84
CA GLU A 516 -34.96 -4.67 6.45
C GLU A 516 -34.27 -3.45 5.79
N PRO A 517 -34.78 -2.20 5.95
CA PRO A 517 -34.07 -1.00 5.51
C PRO A 517 -32.69 -0.87 6.16
N LEU A 518 -31.71 -0.39 5.41
CA LEU A 518 -30.32 -0.21 5.85
C LEU A 518 -30.27 0.55 7.19
N LEU A 519 -29.92 -0.17 8.26
CA LEU A 519 -29.60 0.42 9.56
C LEU A 519 -28.11 0.70 9.60
N TYR A 520 -27.71 1.75 10.31
CA TYR A 520 -26.32 2.15 10.49
C TYR A 520 -25.40 1.02 11.04
N GLY A 521 -26.00 -0.01 11.64
CA GLY A 521 -25.32 -1.20 12.18
C GLY A 521 -25.06 -2.34 11.21
N ASP A 522 -25.48 -2.23 9.95
CA ASP A 522 -25.43 -3.36 9.01
C ASP A 522 -24.01 -3.80 8.68
N GLN A 523 -23.01 -2.92 8.79
CA GLN A 523 -21.60 -3.27 8.71
C GLN A 523 -21.16 -4.24 9.81
N LEU A 524 -21.67 -4.07 11.03
CA LEU A 524 -21.39 -4.99 12.13
C LEU A 524 -21.99 -6.37 11.88
N VAL A 525 -23.19 -6.38 11.27
CA VAL A 525 -23.86 -7.62 10.84
C VAL A 525 -23.06 -8.29 9.73
N GLN A 526 -22.66 -7.54 8.69
CA GLN A 526 -21.88 -8.04 7.56
C GLN A 526 -20.54 -8.60 8.01
N LEU A 527 -19.82 -7.92 8.90
CA LEU A 527 -18.55 -8.40 9.44
C LEU A 527 -18.72 -9.72 10.20
N VAL A 528 -19.71 -9.79 11.11
CA VAL A 528 -19.98 -11.01 11.89
C VAL A 528 -20.38 -12.17 10.98
N MET A 529 -21.26 -11.90 10.01
CA MET A 529 -21.64 -12.90 9.02
C MET A 529 -20.47 -13.28 8.11
N GLY A 530 -19.57 -12.35 7.81
CA GLY A 530 -18.34 -12.58 7.06
C GLY A 530 -17.39 -13.55 7.79
N ILE A 531 -17.18 -13.37 9.10
CA ILE A 531 -16.42 -14.33 9.93
C ILE A 531 -17.03 -15.72 9.84
N TYR A 532 -18.36 -15.81 9.99
CA TYR A 532 -19.09 -17.08 9.88
C TYR A 532 -18.96 -17.70 8.48
N PHE A 533 -19.13 -16.91 7.41
CA PHE A 533 -19.01 -17.38 6.03
C PHE A 533 -17.60 -17.82 5.69
N THR A 534 -16.56 -17.09 6.12
CA THR A 534 -15.16 -17.50 5.94
C THR A 534 -14.90 -18.86 6.59
N HIS A 535 -15.37 -19.06 7.82
CA HIS A 535 -15.20 -20.34 8.51
C HIS A 535 -15.90 -21.50 7.76
N HIS A 536 -17.10 -21.27 7.22
CA HIS A 536 -17.84 -22.31 6.50
C HIS A 536 -17.34 -22.52 5.07
N GLU A 537 -16.92 -21.47 4.36
CA GLU A 537 -16.31 -21.58 3.03
C GLU A 537 -14.96 -22.31 3.11
N ALA A 538 -14.18 -22.11 4.19
CA ALA A 538 -12.94 -22.86 4.42
C ALA A 538 -13.16 -24.39 4.51
N LYS A 539 -14.35 -24.85 4.91
CA LYS A 539 -14.70 -26.29 4.94
C LYS A 539 -14.81 -26.91 3.55
N LEU A 540 -14.90 -26.10 2.49
CA LEU A 540 -14.81 -26.58 1.11
C LEU A 540 -13.38 -27.00 0.74
N ASN A 541 -12.37 -26.63 1.54
CA ASN A 541 -10.97 -27.03 1.37
C ASN A 541 -10.44 -26.76 -0.07
N GLY A 542 -10.82 -25.62 -0.62
CA GLY A 542 -10.46 -25.21 -1.98
C GLY A 542 -11.26 -25.90 -3.09
N GLU A 543 -12.08 -26.92 -2.82
CA GLU A 543 -12.89 -27.58 -3.84
C GLU A 543 -13.95 -26.64 -4.43
N ASN A 544 -13.97 -26.55 -5.76
CA ASN A 544 -14.86 -25.66 -6.52
C ASN A 544 -15.94 -26.46 -7.26
N GLU A 545 -17.07 -26.70 -6.60
CA GLU A 545 -18.12 -27.56 -7.12
C GLU A 545 -19.38 -26.77 -7.51
N LEU A 546 -19.99 -27.13 -8.63
CA LEU A 546 -21.25 -26.56 -9.10
C LEU A 546 -22.43 -27.29 -8.48
N VAL A 547 -23.45 -26.53 -8.11
CA VAL A 547 -24.71 -27.04 -7.56
C VAL A 547 -25.90 -26.35 -8.19
N PRO A 548 -27.03 -27.06 -8.40
CA PRO A 548 -28.24 -26.47 -8.95
C PRO A 548 -28.81 -25.43 -7.98
N PHE A 549 -29.14 -24.26 -8.51
CA PHE A 549 -29.78 -23.20 -7.74
C PHE A 549 -31.27 -23.50 -7.56
N ASN A 550 -31.68 -23.72 -6.32
CA ASN A 550 -33.09 -23.93 -5.98
C ASN A 550 -33.69 -22.65 -5.40
N ASN A 551 -34.40 -21.91 -6.25
CA ASN A 551 -35.00 -20.63 -5.87
C ASN A 551 -35.98 -20.75 -4.69
N GLU A 552 -36.76 -21.84 -4.62
CA GLU A 552 -37.74 -22.05 -3.54
C GLU A 552 -37.07 -22.16 -2.16
N LYS A 553 -35.95 -22.88 -2.07
CA LYS A 553 -35.17 -23.00 -0.83
C LYS A 553 -34.67 -21.65 -0.33
N PHE A 554 -34.16 -20.81 -1.22
CA PHE A 554 -33.64 -19.50 -0.86
C PHE A 554 -34.74 -18.47 -0.57
N ILE A 555 -35.89 -18.54 -1.26
CA ILE A 555 -37.09 -17.76 -0.88
C ILE A 555 -37.57 -18.16 0.51
N ALA A 556 -37.60 -19.46 0.81
CA ALA A 556 -37.96 -19.95 2.14
C ALA A 556 -36.97 -19.50 3.22
N LEU A 557 -35.66 -19.45 2.91
CA LEU A 557 -34.63 -18.89 3.78
C LEU A 557 -34.89 -17.39 4.03
N GLN A 558 -35.10 -16.60 2.98
CA GLN A 558 -35.39 -15.17 3.08
C GLN A 558 -36.61 -14.92 3.97
N LYS A 559 -37.71 -15.64 3.73
CA LYS A 559 -38.93 -15.52 4.54
C LYS A 559 -38.67 -15.84 6.02
N LYS A 560 -37.90 -16.89 6.32
CA LYS A 560 -37.50 -17.23 7.69
C LYS A 560 -36.67 -16.12 8.34
N LEU A 561 -35.75 -15.50 7.59
CA LEU A 561 -34.94 -14.37 8.08
C LEU A 561 -35.84 -13.18 8.43
N GLU A 562 -36.75 -12.79 7.53
CA GLU A 562 -37.72 -11.70 7.75
C GLU A 562 -38.66 -11.98 8.92
N GLU A 563 -39.14 -13.22 9.08
CA GLU A 563 -39.95 -13.64 10.24
C GLU A 563 -39.14 -13.63 11.53
N GLY A 564 -37.88 -14.04 11.47
CA GLY A 564 -36.95 -14.03 12.60
C GLY A 564 -36.75 -12.63 13.16
N LEU A 565 -36.61 -11.62 12.29
CA LEU A 565 -36.44 -10.22 12.71
C LEU A 565 -37.69 -9.61 13.34
N LYS A 566 -38.88 -10.20 13.13
CA LYS A 566 -40.13 -9.79 13.79
C LYS A 566 -40.27 -10.33 15.21
N THR A 567 -39.40 -11.26 15.62
CA THR A 567 -39.44 -11.82 16.98
C THR A 567 -38.99 -10.77 18.01
N GLN A 568 -39.43 -10.93 19.26
CA GLN A 568 -39.03 -9.99 20.31
C GLN A 568 -37.53 -10.12 20.60
N ALA A 569 -36.82 -9.00 20.52
CA ALA A 569 -35.40 -8.89 20.86
C ALA A 569 -35.16 -9.08 22.37
N ASN A 570 -35.25 -10.30 22.89
CA ASN A 570 -35.16 -10.60 24.32
C ASN A 570 -33.73 -10.93 24.78
N GLU A 571 -32.76 -10.92 23.87
CA GLU A 571 -31.36 -11.32 24.12
C GLU A 571 -30.62 -10.31 25.01
N MET A 572 -31.01 -9.04 24.95
CA MET A 572 -30.54 -8.01 25.87
C MET A 572 -31.56 -7.79 26.99
N GLY A 573 -31.44 -8.56 28.07
CA GLY A 573 -32.16 -8.32 29.33
C GLY A 573 -31.59 -7.12 30.12
N ARG A 574 -32.11 -6.85 31.33
CA ARG A 574 -31.67 -5.73 32.21
C ARG A 574 -30.16 -5.72 32.56
N HIS A 575 -29.41 -6.79 32.24
CA HIS A 575 -28.01 -6.97 32.59
C HIS A 575 -27.00 -6.73 31.44
N ASN A 576 -27.46 -6.59 30.19
CA ASN A 576 -26.63 -6.43 28.99
C ASN A 576 -26.60 -4.96 28.53
N THR A 577 -26.04 -4.09 29.38
CA THR A 577 -26.09 -2.63 29.25
C THR A 577 -24.78 -1.99 28.79
N THR A 578 -23.80 -2.77 28.33
CA THR A 578 -22.48 -2.27 27.91
C THR A 578 -21.97 -2.96 26.65
N VAL A 579 -21.17 -2.24 25.86
CA VAL A 579 -20.64 -2.69 24.56
C VAL A 579 -19.81 -3.97 24.72
N PRO A 580 -18.95 -4.11 25.75
CA PRO A 580 -18.23 -5.37 26.00
C PRO A 580 -19.16 -6.57 26.25
N LYS A 581 -20.32 -6.38 26.88
CA LYS A 581 -21.29 -7.46 27.10
C LYS A 581 -22.01 -7.84 25.82
N CYS A 582 -22.38 -6.86 24.98
CA CYS A 582 -22.92 -7.12 23.64
C CYS A 582 -21.92 -7.90 22.79
N LEU A 583 -20.64 -7.47 22.78
CA LEU A 583 -19.56 -8.18 22.12
C LEU A 583 -19.42 -9.61 22.65
N GLN A 584 -19.44 -9.81 23.98
CA GLN A 584 -19.30 -11.13 24.59
C GLN A 584 -20.44 -12.08 24.19
N LEU A 585 -21.68 -11.58 24.05
CA LEU A 585 -22.80 -12.39 23.55
C LEU A 585 -22.56 -12.87 22.12
N VAL A 586 -22.12 -11.97 21.24
CA VAL A 586 -21.83 -12.29 19.84
C VAL A 586 -20.62 -13.22 19.73
N LYS A 587 -19.54 -12.95 20.49
CA LYS A 587 -18.38 -13.84 20.58
C LYS A 587 -18.79 -15.24 21.03
N LYS A 588 -19.58 -15.37 22.09
CA LYS A 588 -20.04 -16.68 22.57
C LYS A 588 -20.85 -17.44 21.51
N ALA A 589 -21.66 -16.73 20.72
CA ALA A 589 -22.38 -17.33 19.61
C ALA A 589 -21.42 -17.80 18.51
N LEU A 590 -20.46 -16.97 18.13
CA LEU A 590 -19.45 -17.31 17.12
C LEU A 590 -18.49 -18.41 17.57
N GLU A 591 -17.98 -18.39 18.81
CA GLU A 591 -17.13 -19.44 19.38
C GLU A 591 -17.78 -20.83 19.30
N LYS A 592 -19.10 -20.88 19.48
CA LYS A 592 -19.87 -22.12 19.35
C LYS A 592 -19.96 -22.59 17.88
N LEU A 593 -20.09 -21.66 16.93
CA LEU A 593 -20.30 -21.95 15.51
C LEU A 593 -19.00 -22.06 14.70
N CYS A 594 -17.95 -21.40 15.17
CA CYS A 594 -16.69 -21.13 14.51
C CYS A 594 -15.55 -21.15 15.56
N PRO A 595 -15.19 -22.33 16.11
CA PRO A 595 -14.26 -22.43 17.23
C PRO A 595 -12.84 -21.94 16.92
N ASP A 596 -12.43 -21.97 15.64
CA ASP A 596 -11.09 -21.59 15.19
C ASP A 596 -10.99 -20.12 14.72
N ALA A 597 -12.08 -19.34 14.84
CA ALA A 597 -12.09 -17.95 14.38
C ALA A 597 -11.39 -17.00 15.36
N THR A 598 -10.65 -16.03 14.84
CA THR A 598 -10.07 -14.94 15.64
C THR A 598 -11.04 -13.76 15.70
N PHE A 599 -11.12 -13.11 16.88
CA PHE A 599 -12.09 -12.04 17.14
C PHE A 599 -11.44 -10.67 17.38
N GLU A 600 -10.20 -10.46 16.94
CA GLU A 600 -9.46 -9.20 17.13
C GLU A 600 -10.15 -8.06 16.40
N THR A 601 -10.38 -8.20 15.09
CA THR A 601 -11.10 -7.22 14.26
C THR A 601 -12.51 -6.97 14.78
N LEU A 602 -13.21 -8.01 15.23
CA LEU A 602 -14.54 -7.90 15.83
C LEU A 602 -14.54 -7.06 17.12
N THR A 603 -13.53 -7.25 17.97
CA THR A 603 -13.39 -6.49 19.22
C THR A 603 -13.15 -5.02 18.94
N TRP A 604 -12.25 -4.72 18.00
CA TRP A 604 -11.96 -3.36 17.58
C TRP A 604 -13.22 -2.66 17.03
N ILE A 605 -13.94 -3.30 16.10
CA ILE A 605 -15.14 -2.70 15.49
C ILE A 605 -16.26 -2.48 16.51
N PHE A 606 -16.52 -3.44 17.41
CA PHE A 606 -17.51 -3.24 18.48
C PHE A 606 -17.16 -2.03 19.36
N ASN A 607 -15.89 -1.82 19.68
CA ASN A 607 -15.46 -0.65 20.46
C ASN A 607 -15.65 0.65 19.67
N VAL A 608 -15.27 0.70 18.39
CA VAL A 608 -15.49 1.87 17.52
C VAL A 608 -16.98 2.22 17.41
N PHE A 609 -17.83 1.23 17.17
CA PHE A 609 -19.28 1.42 17.17
C PHE A 609 -19.79 1.83 18.55
N GLY A 610 -19.20 1.30 19.62
CA GLY A 610 -19.54 1.62 21.01
C GLY A 610 -19.27 3.07 21.39
N GLU A 611 -18.17 3.64 20.92
CA GLU A 611 -17.84 5.06 21.10
C GLU A 611 -18.78 5.96 20.29
N LYS A 612 -19.09 5.55 19.07
CA LYS A 612 -19.94 6.28 18.12
C LYS A 612 -21.42 6.24 18.50
N PHE A 613 -21.88 5.12 19.04
CA PHE A 613 -23.22 4.87 19.54
C PHE A 613 -23.17 4.39 20.98
N PRO A 614 -22.97 5.28 21.96
CA PRO A 614 -22.96 4.88 23.36
C PRO A 614 -24.27 4.16 23.72
N ILE A 615 -24.19 2.95 24.27
CA ILE A 615 -25.38 2.16 24.68
C ILE A 615 -26.29 2.94 25.64
N SER A 616 -25.71 3.81 26.47
CA SER A 616 -26.48 4.67 27.37
C SER A 616 -27.47 5.58 26.64
N ASN A 617 -27.12 6.00 25.42
CA ASN A 617 -27.89 6.94 24.62
C ASN A 617 -28.77 6.19 23.61
N GLU A 618 -28.26 5.08 23.06
CA GLU A 618 -28.89 4.31 21.99
C GLU A 618 -29.11 2.83 22.36
N PRO A 619 -29.79 2.51 23.48
CA PRO A 619 -29.93 1.11 23.92
C PRO A 619 -30.77 0.27 22.96
N GLN A 620 -31.72 0.89 22.25
CA GLN A 620 -32.57 0.18 21.28
C GLN A 620 -31.80 -0.17 19.99
N PHE A 621 -30.83 0.66 19.58
CA PHE A 621 -29.97 0.37 18.43
C PHE A 621 -29.16 -0.91 18.67
N TRP A 622 -28.46 -0.99 19.80
CA TRP A 622 -27.68 -2.18 20.16
C TRP A 622 -28.55 -3.42 20.37
N LYS A 623 -29.73 -3.23 20.96
CA LYS A 623 -30.73 -4.30 21.11
C LYS A 623 -31.11 -4.89 19.76
N LYS A 624 -31.42 -4.04 18.77
CA LYS A 624 -31.78 -4.45 17.41
C LYS A 624 -30.60 -5.11 16.69
N ILE A 625 -29.39 -4.56 16.76
CA ILE A 625 -28.22 -5.11 16.07
C ILE A 625 -27.83 -6.47 16.62
N VAL A 626 -27.70 -6.60 17.95
CA VAL A 626 -27.34 -7.87 18.57
C VAL A 626 -28.40 -8.92 18.28
N HIS A 627 -29.68 -8.55 18.37
CA HIS A 627 -30.78 -9.42 17.98
C HIS A 627 -30.65 -9.87 16.51
N LYS A 628 -30.46 -8.93 15.58
CA LYS A 628 -30.30 -9.21 14.15
C LYS A 628 -29.14 -10.18 13.88
N ILE A 629 -27.98 -9.93 14.47
CA ILE A 629 -26.81 -10.81 14.39
C ILE A 629 -27.15 -12.23 14.87
N LEU A 630 -27.70 -12.36 16.08
CA LEU A 630 -27.97 -13.67 16.67
C LEU A 630 -29.08 -14.43 15.92
N VAL A 631 -30.10 -13.73 15.43
CA VAL A 631 -31.16 -14.30 14.59
C VAL A 631 -30.59 -14.81 13.28
N PHE A 632 -29.77 -13.99 12.60
CA PHE A 632 -29.15 -14.36 11.33
C PHE A 632 -28.21 -15.55 11.50
N LEU A 633 -27.30 -15.51 12.47
CA LEU A 633 -26.42 -16.65 12.77
C LEU A 633 -27.23 -17.92 13.01
N ARG A 634 -28.28 -17.88 13.83
CA ARG A 634 -29.11 -19.05 14.13
C ARG A 634 -29.83 -19.61 12.89
N ILE A 635 -30.45 -18.74 12.10
CA ILE A 635 -31.27 -19.16 10.95
C ILE A 635 -30.39 -19.66 9.82
N VAL A 636 -29.30 -18.93 9.53
CA VAL A 636 -28.35 -19.31 8.49
C VAL A 636 -27.62 -20.58 8.88
N ASP A 637 -27.20 -20.72 10.15
CA ASP A 637 -26.55 -21.96 10.61
C ASP A 637 -27.46 -23.17 10.52
N LYS A 638 -28.74 -23.02 10.89
CA LYS A 638 -29.72 -24.08 10.66
C LYS A 638 -29.82 -24.43 9.17
N PHE A 639 -29.90 -23.43 8.29
CA PHE A 639 -29.95 -23.67 6.85
C PHE A 639 -28.70 -24.39 6.34
N VAL A 640 -27.51 -23.95 6.74
CA VAL A 640 -26.24 -24.59 6.37
C VAL A 640 -26.19 -26.06 6.82
N ASN A 641 -26.71 -26.35 8.01
CA ASN A 641 -26.76 -27.71 8.55
C ASN A 641 -27.84 -28.60 7.91
N ASP A 642 -29.00 -28.04 7.56
CA ASP A 642 -30.09 -28.73 6.88
C ASP A 642 -29.74 -29.02 5.40
N GLU A 643 -28.98 -28.11 4.77
CA GLU A 643 -28.69 -28.09 3.34
C GLU A 643 -27.20 -28.38 3.04
N LYS A 644 -26.61 -29.37 3.73
CA LYS A 644 -25.17 -29.70 3.67
C LYS A 644 -24.59 -29.82 2.27
N ALA A 645 -25.39 -30.28 1.30
CA ALA A 645 -24.97 -30.44 -0.08
C ALA A 645 -24.55 -29.13 -0.77
N TYR A 646 -24.96 -27.97 -0.25
CA TYR A 646 -24.53 -26.65 -0.72
C TYR A 646 -23.24 -26.15 -0.06
N PHE A 647 -22.85 -26.69 1.10
CA PHE A 647 -21.81 -26.10 1.96
C PHE A 647 -20.66 -27.04 2.32
N LEU A 648 -20.75 -28.32 1.95
CA LEU A 648 -19.67 -29.29 2.09
C LEU A 648 -19.24 -29.83 0.73
N PRO A 649 -17.95 -30.21 0.57
CA PRO A 649 -17.46 -30.96 -0.58
C PRO A 649 -18.28 -32.23 -0.86
N ASN A 650 -18.51 -32.58 -2.13
CA ASN A 650 -19.19 -33.83 -2.47
C ASN A 650 -18.41 -35.06 -1.96
N SER A 651 -17.08 -34.94 -1.84
CA SER A 651 -16.21 -35.97 -1.24
C SER A 651 -16.59 -36.32 0.21
N LEU A 652 -17.26 -35.41 0.93
CA LEU A 652 -17.72 -35.61 2.30
C LEU A 652 -19.21 -35.98 2.41
N LEU A 653 -19.92 -36.13 1.29
CA LEU A 653 -21.35 -36.42 1.26
C LEU A 653 -21.60 -37.87 0.85
N THR A 654 -22.59 -38.50 1.48
CA THR A 654 -23.10 -39.81 1.04
C THR A 654 -23.76 -39.74 -0.33
N GLN A 655 -24.39 -38.61 -0.65
CA GLN A 655 -24.98 -38.31 -1.96
C GLN A 655 -24.78 -36.83 -2.27
N GLY A 656 -23.81 -36.52 -3.13
CA GLY A 656 -23.53 -35.17 -3.63
C GLY A 656 -24.32 -34.82 -4.89
N TYR A 657 -24.15 -33.59 -5.38
CA TYR A 657 -24.73 -33.18 -6.66
C TYR A 657 -23.84 -33.62 -7.83
N PRO A 658 -24.42 -34.26 -8.87
CA PRO A 658 -23.65 -34.66 -10.04
C PRO A 658 -23.07 -33.44 -10.75
N GLN A 659 -21.77 -33.48 -10.99
CA GLN A 659 -21.04 -32.37 -11.60
C GLN A 659 -21.17 -32.43 -13.12
N GLN A 660 -21.91 -31.48 -13.68
CA GLN A 660 -22.12 -31.36 -15.12
C GLN A 660 -20.83 -30.91 -15.83
N PRO A 661 -20.57 -31.34 -17.08
CA PRO A 661 -19.49 -30.79 -17.88
C PRO A 661 -19.74 -29.31 -18.18
N ARG A 662 -18.68 -28.51 -18.12
CA ARG A 662 -18.72 -27.08 -18.46
C ARG A 662 -18.37 -26.90 -19.91
N MET A 663 -19.25 -26.23 -20.64
CA MET A 663 -18.96 -25.72 -21.98
C MET A 663 -18.42 -24.30 -21.82
N PHE A 664 -17.12 -24.14 -22.04
CA PHE A 664 -16.46 -22.85 -21.99
C PHE A 664 -16.75 -22.05 -23.26
N GLU A 665 -17.20 -20.80 -23.09
CA GLU A 665 -17.45 -19.87 -24.18
C GLU A 665 -16.37 -18.79 -24.19
N ASN A 666 -15.61 -18.74 -25.29
CA ASN A 666 -14.62 -17.70 -25.56
C ASN A 666 -14.83 -17.12 -26.96
N GLY A 667 -15.68 -16.10 -27.05
CA GLY A 667 -16.07 -15.55 -28.34
C GLY A 667 -16.87 -16.55 -29.16
N ASP A 668 -16.38 -16.87 -30.35
CA ASP A 668 -16.97 -17.89 -31.23
C ASP A 668 -16.52 -19.32 -30.87
N LYS A 669 -15.56 -19.48 -29.96
CA LYS A 669 -15.02 -20.80 -29.59
C LYS A 669 -15.74 -21.39 -28.40
N HIS A 670 -16.15 -22.65 -28.57
CA HIS A 670 -16.82 -23.46 -27.56
C HIS A 670 -16.00 -24.74 -27.33
N PHE A 671 -15.71 -25.08 -26.08
CA PHE A 671 -14.85 -26.23 -25.76
C PHE A 671 -15.12 -26.77 -24.35
N PHE A 672 -14.57 -27.94 -24.04
CA PHE A 672 -14.73 -28.64 -22.77
C PHE A 672 -13.39 -29.05 -22.18
N LEU A 673 -13.36 -29.30 -20.87
CA LEU A 673 -12.29 -30.06 -20.25
C LEU A 673 -12.49 -31.56 -20.55
N VAL A 674 -11.46 -32.22 -21.07
CA VAL A 674 -11.52 -33.66 -21.42
C VAL A 674 -11.92 -34.51 -20.21
N ARG A 675 -11.38 -34.18 -19.03
CA ARG A 675 -11.70 -34.87 -17.78
C ARG A 675 -13.18 -34.80 -17.41
N GLU A 676 -13.84 -33.68 -17.69
CA GLU A 676 -15.27 -33.52 -17.37
C GLU A 676 -16.14 -34.35 -18.30
N ILE A 677 -15.73 -34.52 -19.57
CA ILE A 677 -16.38 -35.41 -20.52
C ILE A 677 -16.22 -36.88 -20.12
N LEU A 678 -15.01 -37.32 -19.78
CA LEU A 678 -14.78 -38.68 -19.30
C LEU A 678 -15.60 -39.00 -18.03
N ARG A 679 -15.74 -38.02 -17.12
CA ARG A 679 -16.60 -38.17 -15.96
C ARG A 679 -18.07 -38.31 -16.36
N GLU A 680 -18.55 -37.50 -17.31
CA GLU A 680 -19.94 -37.56 -17.78
C GLU A 680 -20.26 -38.91 -18.44
N MET A 681 -19.36 -39.41 -19.31
CA MET A 681 -19.50 -40.74 -19.93
C MET A 681 -19.67 -41.83 -18.87
N LYS A 682 -18.84 -41.80 -17.82
CA LYS A 682 -18.92 -42.74 -16.70
C LYS A 682 -20.23 -42.62 -15.92
N VAL A 683 -20.71 -41.39 -15.68
CA VAL A 683 -21.98 -41.14 -14.97
C VAL A 683 -23.19 -41.63 -15.77
N GLN A 684 -23.15 -41.49 -17.09
CA GLN A 684 -24.21 -41.93 -18.00
C GLN A 684 -24.08 -43.41 -18.41
N HIS A 685 -23.09 -44.14 -17.90
CA HIS A 685 -22.80 -45.52 -18.29
C HIS A 685 -22.58 -45.69 -19.81
N LEU A 686 -21.91 -44.73 -20.43
CA LEU A 686 -21.55 -44.74 -21.84
C LEU A 686 -20.14 -45.30 -22.01
N GLU A 687 -20.06 -46.52 -22.56
CA GLU A 687 -18.79 -47.23 -22.76
C GLU A 687 -18.38 -47.21 -24.25
N ASP A 688 -17.15 -46.76 -24.52
CA ASP A 688 -16.45 -46.88 -25.80
C ASP A 688 -14.93 -46.83 -25.57
N GLU A 689 -14.27 -48.00 -25.61
CA GLU A 689 -12.86 -48.14 -25.23
C GLU A 689 -11.91 -47.29 -26.09
N GLU A 690 -12.15 -47.20 -27.40
CA GLU A 690 -11.28 -46.46 -28.33
C GLU A 690 -11.40 -44.95 -28.10
N PHE A 691 -12.64 -44.45 -27.97
CA PHE A 691 -12.90 -43.05 -27.72
C PHE A 691 -12.36 -42.62 -26.35
N GLU A 692 -12.60 -43.42 -25.30
CA GLU A 692 -12.06 -43.19 -23.97
C GLU A 692 -10.53 -43.17 -23.96
N ALA A 693 -9.88 -44.15 -24.62
CA ALA A 693 -8.42 -44.19 -24.73
C ALA A 693 -7.87 -42.96 -25.46
N GLY A 694 -8.55 -42.49 -26.51
CA GLY A 694 -8.19 -41.25 -27.22
C GLY A 694 -8.26 -40.01 -26.34
N LEU A 695 -9.30 -39.89 -25.50
CA LEU A 695 -9.44 -38.80 -24.53
C LEU A 695 -8.39 -38.91 -23.41
N GLN A 696 -8.15 -40.10 -22.86
CA GLN A 696 -7.15 -40.35 -21.81
C GLN A 696 -5.73 -40.05 -22.29
N MET A 697 -5.39 -40.40 -23.53
CA MET A 697 -4.07 -40.09 -24.12
C MET A 697 -3.82 -38.58 -24.10
N ARG A 698 -4.84 -37.79 -24.45
CA ARG A 698 -4.75 -36.32 -24.46
C ARG A 698 -4.45 -35.72 -23.07
N MET A 699 -4.86 -36.41 -22.00
CA MET A 699 -4.61 -35.98 -20.62
C MET A 699 -3.25 -36.43 -20.06
N LYS A 700 -2.51 -37.32 -20.75
CA LYS A 700 -1.29 -37.95 -20.23
C LYS A 700 -0.24 -36.93 -19.75
N ASP A 701 -0.10 -35.84 -20.49
CA ASP A 701 0.89 -34.78 -20.21
C ASP A 701 0.24 -33.47 -19.68
N ASP A 702 -1.09 -33.40 -19.61
CA ASP A 702 -1.83 -32.19 -19.23
C ASP A 702 -3.21 -32.52 -18.62
N GLU A 703 -3.34 -32.46 -17.29
CA GLU A 703 -4.59 -32.77 -16.59
C GLU A 703 -5.76 -31.84 -16.94
N ILE A 704 -5.45 -30.65 -17.47
CA ILE A 704 -6.42 -29.63 -17.89
C ILE A 704 -6.58 -29.56 -19.42
N ALA A 705 -6.27 -30.66 -20.11
CA ALA A 705 -6.45 -30.78 -21.56
C ALA A 705 -7.90 -30.48 -21.98
N THR A 706 -8.04 -29.84 -23.14
CA THR A 706 -9.34 -29.42 -23.69
C THR A 706 -9.68 -30.15 -24.99
N ILE A 707 -10.96 -30.15 -25.34
CA ILE A 707 -11.48 -30.60 -26.63
C ILE A 707 -12.52 -29.59 -27.14
N SER A 708 -12.46 -29.24 -28.42
CA SER A 708 -13.40 -28.29 -29.01
C SER A 708 -14.78 -28.93 -29.13
N ASN A 709 -15.85 -28.12 -29.08
CA ASN A 709 -17.21 -28.62 -29.21
C ASN A 709 -17.41 -29.35 -30.54
N GLN A 710 -16.84 -28.82 -31.63
CA GLN A 710 -16.91 -29.45 -32.95
C GLN A 710 -16.22 -30.83 -32.96
N GLU A 711 -14.97 -30.91 -32.50
CA GLU A 711 -14.23 -32.19 -32.46
C GLU A 711 -14.95 -33.21 -31.57
N LEU A 712 -15.47 -32.75 -30.44
CA LEU A 712 -16.21 -33.61 -29.51
C LEU A 712 -17.51 -34.12 -30.13
N GLU A 713 -18.31 -33.25 -30.75
CA GLU A 713 -19.59 -33.62 -31.38
C GLU A 713 -19.40 -34.61 -32.53
N GLU A 714 -18.39 -34.39 -33.39
CA GLU A 714 -18.06 -35.31 -34.49
C GLU A 714 -17.71 -36.70 -33.97
N LYS A 715 -16.81 -36.78 -32.97
CA LYS A 715 -16.41 -38.06 -32.35
C LYS A 715 -17.56 -38.70 -31.58
N TRP A 716 -18.33 -37.91 -30.84
CA TRP A 716 -19.48 -38.38 -30.07
C TRP A 716 -20.53 -39.00 -30.97
N LYS A 717 -20.83 -38.35 -32.11
CA LYS A 717 -21.80 -38.86 -33.08
C LYS A 717 -21.40 -40.24 -33.62
N ILE A 718 -20.11 -40.47 -33.84
CA ILE A 718 -19.58 -41.74 -34.35
C ILE A 718 -19.61 -42.83 -33.26
N SER A 719 -19.12 -42.51 -32.06
CA SER A 719 -18.92 -43.51 -31.00
C SER A 719 -20.16 -43.76 -30.14
N LEU A 720 -20.89 -42.71 -29.77
CA LEU A 720 -21.94 -42.75 -28.74
C LEU A 720 -23.30 -42.24 -29.24
N GLY A 721 -23.38 -41.70 -30.46
CA GLY A 721 -24.57 -41.00 -30.97
C GLY A 721 -25.84 -41.85 -31.02
N GLU A 722 -25.71 -43.17 -31.23
CA GLU A 722 -26.86 -44.11 -31.18
C GLU A 722 -27.36 -44.34 -29.75
N LYS A 723 -26.47 -44.28 -28.75
CA LYS A 723 -26.80 -44.47 -27.34
C LYS A 723 -27.37 -43.19 -26.72
N MET A 724 -26.76 -42.05 -27.04
CA MET A 724 -27.15 -40.74 -26.54
C MET A 724 -26.75 -39.65 -27.55
N PRO A 725 -27.71 -38.91 -28.13
CA PRO A 725 -27.41 -37.75 -28.96
C PRO A 725 -26.62 -36.68 -28.20
N PHE A 726 -25.66 -36.03 -28.86
CA PHE A 726 -24.77 -35.04 -28.22
C PHE A 726 -25.52 -33.83 -27.60
N ASP A 727 -26.64 -33.44 -28.21
CA ASP A 727 -27.51 -32.35 -27.73
C ASP A 727 -28.29 -32.71 -26.44
N GLU A 728 -28.39 -34.00 -26.12
CA GLU A 728 -29.05 -34.48 -24.90
C GLU A 728 -28.11 -34.49 -23.69
N ILE A 729 -26.80 -34.25 -23.88
CA ILE A 729 -25.86 -34.08 -22.78
C ILE A 729 -26.15 -32.77 -22.08
N ALA A 730 -26.47 -32.84 -20.78
CA ALA A 730 -26.60 -31.66 -19.96
C ALA A 730 -25.22 -31.02 -19.73
N ARG A 731 -25.12 -29.71 -19.98
CA ARG A 731 -23.88 -28.95 -19.86
C ARG A 731 -24.15 -27.60 -19.22
N VAL A 732 -23.19 -27.11 -18.44
CA VAL A 732 -23.26 -25.76 -17.86
C VAL A 732 -22.47 -24.80 -18.73
N ILE A 733 -23.11 -23.72 -19.17
CA ILE A 733 -22.46 -22.68 -19.97
C ILE A 733 -21.57 -21.85 -19.06
N TYR A 734 -20.27 -21.81 -19.38
CA TYR A 734 -19.25 -21.08 -18.63
C TYR A 734 -18.64 -19.99 -19.51
N PRO A 735 -19.07 -18.72 -19.39
CA PRO A 735 -18.44 -17.62 -20.09
C PRO A 735 -17.08 -17.31 -19.47
N ILE A 736 -16.03 -17.26 -20.28
CA ILE A 736 -14.69 -16.87 -19.82
C ILE A 736 -14.67 -15.36 -19.55
N ARG A 737 -14.20 -14.99 -18.36
CA ARG A 737 -14.23 -13.60 -17.88
C ARG A 737 -12.85 -13.02 -17.77
N ARG A 738 -12.80 -11.70 -17.90
CA ARG A 738 -11.60 -10.89 -17.88
C ARG A 738 -11.94 -9.54 -17.27
N THR A 739 -10.98 -9.01 -16.55
CA THR A 739 -10.87 -7.59 -16.28
C THR A 739 -10.12 -6.94 -17.45
N LYS A 740 -9.89 -5.63 -17.41
CA LYS A 740 -9.14 -4.90 -18.44
C LYS A 740 -7.74 -5.49 -18.65
N HIS A 741 -7.05 -5.81 -17.55
CA HIS A 741 -5.65 -6.24 -17.61
C HIS A 741 -5.42 -7.72 -17.34
N HIS A 742 -6.35 -8.41 -16.67
CA HIS A 742 -6.16 -9.79 -16.23
C HIS A 742 -7.35 -10.71 -16.56
N ALA A 743 -7.06 -11.96 -16.89
CA ALA A 743 -8.06 -13.00 -16.90
C ALA A 743 -8.56 -13.29 -15.47
N VAL A 744 -9.88 -13.47 -15.34
CA VAL A 744 -10.47 -13.95 -14.09
C VAL A 744 -10.27 -15.47 -14.04
N PHE A 745 -9.78 -15.96 -12.92
CA PHE A 745 -9.40 -17.37 -12.78
C PHE A 745 -10.58 -18.33 -12.95
N ILE A 746 -10.31 -19.43 -13.65
CA ILE A 746 -11.27 -20.51 -13.91
C ILE A 746 -10.95 -21.68 -12.98
N PRO A 747 -11.90 -22.17 -12.17
CA PRO A 747 -11.66 -23.37 -11.37
C PRO A 747 -11.34 -24.57 -12.28
N SER A 748 -10.27 -25.30 -11.98
CA SER A 748 -9.81 -26.44 -12.78
C SER A 748 -10.05 -27.76 -12.04
N VAL A 749 -8.99 -28.53 -11.78
CA VAL A 749 -9.04 -29.79 -11.06
C VAL A 749 -8.76 -29.52 -9.58
N SER A 750 -9.64 -30.03 -8.71
CA SER A 750 -9.52 -29.90 -7.25
C SER A 750 -9.51 -28.42 -6.79
N ASP A 751 -8.47 -27.99 -6.09
CA ASP A 751 -8.30 -26.64 -5.53
C ASP A 751 -7.51 -25.69 -6.45
N LYS A 752 -7.23 -26.12 -7.69
CA LYS A 752 -6.45 -25.36 -8.66
C LYS A 752 -7.31 -24.48 -9.55
N HIS A 753 -6.63 -23.51 -10.17
CA HIS A 753 -7.21 -22.57 -11.12
C HIS A 753 -6.37 -22.49 -12.38
N CYS A 754 -7.02 -22.18 -13.50
CA CYS A 754 -6.39 -21.95 -14.80
C CYS A 754 -6.91 -20.68 -15.48
N ILE A 755 -6.21 -20.26 -16.53
CA ILE A 755 -6.65 -19.25 -17.51
C ILE A 755 -6.34 -19.77 -18.93
N LEU A 756 -6.78 -19.10 -19.98
CA LEU A 756 -6.36 -19.47 -21.33
C LEU A 756 -4.89 -19.15 -21.58
N ALA A 757 -4.20 -19.99 -22.35
CA ALA A 757 -2.84 -19.73 -22.81
C ALA A 757 -2.77 -18.42 -23.62
N SER A 758 -3.83 -18.10 -24.38
CA SER A 758 -3.93 -16.82 -25.09
C SER A 758 -3.99 -15.63 -24.15
N ASP A 759 -4.68 -15.75 -23.02
CA ASP A 759 -4.77 -14.68 -22.03
C ASP A 759 -3.41 -14.48 -21.34
N CYS A 760 -2.74 -15.57 -20.93
CA CYS A 760 -1.36 -15.53 -20.41
C CYS A 760 -0.40 -14.83 -21.38
N PHE A 761 -0.48 -15.16 -22.68
CA PHE A 761 0.35 -14.56 -23.71
C PHE A 761 0.07 -13.06 -23.88
N LEU A 762 -1.21 -12.67 -23.93
CA LEU A 762 -1.60 -11.25 -24.03
C LEU A 762 -1.21 -10.46 -22.79
N GLU A 763 -1.40 -10.98 -21.58
CA GLU A 763 -0.96 -10.32 -20.34
C GLU A 763 0.55 -10.09 -20.30
N CYS A 764 1.33 -11.08 -20.77
CA CYS A 764 2.77 -10.96 -20.90
C CYS A 764 3.14 -9.85 -21.91
N LEU A 765 2.52 -9.85 -23.09
CA LEU A 765 2.76 -8.79 -24.09
C LEU A 765 2.38 -7.40 -23.58
N ARG A 766 1.22 -7.25 -22.93
CA ARG A 766 0.78 -5.97 -22.32
C ARG A 766 1.78 -5.46 -21.31
N THR A 767 2.34 -6.35 -20.50
CA THR A 767 3.40 -5.98 -19.54
C THR A 767 4.65 -5.48 -20.26
N LEU A 768 5.10 -6.19 -21.30
CA LEU A 768 6.27 -5.78 -22.09
C LEU A 768 6.04 -4.44 -22.83
N ILE A 769 4.81 -4.17 -23.24
CA ILE A 769 4.40 -2.94 -23.91
C ILE A 769 4.26 -1.78 -22.91
N SER A 770 3.27 -1.85 -22.04
CA SER A 770 2.77 -0.71 -21.27
C SER A 770 3.59 -0.45 -20.01
N VAL A 771 4.10 -1.50 -19.37
CA VAL A 771 4.90 -1.38 -18.13
C VAL A 771 6.39 -1.23 -18.46
N LYS A 772 6.92 -2.12 -19.32
CA LYS A 772 8.35 -2.20 -19.60
C LYS A 772 8.79 -1.37 -20.80
N GLY A 773 7.90 -0.96 -21.71
CA GLY A 773 8.24 -0.12 -22.87
C GLY A 773 9.20 -0.77 -23.87
N ILE A 774 9.23 -2.10 -23.96
CA ILE A 774 10.28 -2.85 -24.67
C ILE A 774 10.31 -2.52 -26.17
N PHE A 775 9.17 -2.27 -26.79
CA PHE A 775 9.12 -1.91 -28.21
C PHE A 775 9.63 -0.50 -28.54
N GLN A 776 10.06 0.29 -27.56
CA GLN A 776 10.78 1.54 -27.86
C GLN A 776 12.25 1.28 -28.28
N VAL A 777 12.78 0.08 -27.96
CA VAL A 777 14.20 -0.24 -28.11
C VAL A 777 14.48 -1.51 -28.92
N VAL A 778 13.42 -2.21 -29.33
CA VAL A 778 13.51 -3.36 -30.24
C VAL A 778 13.63 -2.86 -31.69
N ASN A 779 14.35 -3.61 -32.52
CA ASN A 779 14.54 -3.33 -33.94
C ASN A 779 14.89 -4.62 -34.70
N ASN A 780 15.05 -4.53 -36.02
CA ASN A 780 15.30 -5.69 -36.89
C ASN A 780 16.52 -6.55 -36.49
N SER A 781 17.50 -6.02 -35.75
CA SER A 781 18.65 -6.82 -35.29
C SER A 781 18.42 -7.60 -34.00
N ASN A 782 17.44 -7.23 -33.16
CA ASN A 782 17.23 -7.84 -31.84
C ASN A 782 15.83 -8.47 -31.63
N TRP A 783 14.93 -8.41 -32.62
CA TRP A 783 13.61 -9.05 -32.59
C TRP A 783 13.64 -10.54 -32.22
N ASN A 784 14.66 -11.29 -32.67
CA ASN A 784 14.77 -12.72 -32.40
C ASN A 784 14.88 -13.03 -30.90
N ILE A 785 15.49 -12.14 -30.11
CA ILE A 785 15.61 -12.30 -28.66
C ILE A 785 14.22 -12.43 -28.03
N LEU A 786 13.29 -11.53 -28.39
CA LEU A 786 11.94 -11.55 -27.84
C LEU A 786 11.18 -12.82 -28.24
N MET A 787 11.25 -13.21 -29.52
CA MET A 787 10.50 -14.36 -30.02
C MET A 787 11.05 -15.70 -29.49
N ASP A 788 12.36 -15.78 -29.25
CA ASP A 788 12.97 -16.96 -28.64
C ASP A 788 12.54 -17.13 -27.17
N GLU A 789 12.35 -16.05 -26.40
CA GLU A 789 11.85 -16.18 -25.03
C GLU A 789 10.39 -16.68 -24.99
N PHE A 790 9.53 -16.25 -25.93
CA PHE A 790 8.17 -16.80 -26.01
C PHE A 790 8.14 -18.30 -26.34
N ARG A 791 9.21 -18.88 -26.90
CA ARG A 791 9.30 -20.32 -27.12
C ARG A 791 9.47 -21.10 -25.82
N ILE A 792 9.83 -20.46 -24.70
CA ILE A 792 10.02 -21.14 -23.40
C ILE A 792 8.69 -21.65 -22.84
N GLY A 793 7.58 -20.98 -23.15
CA GLY A 793 6.25 -21.51 -22.88
C GLY A 793 5.94 -22.66 -23.82
N LYS A 794 6.06 -23.92 -23.36
CA LYS A 794 5.74 -25.12 -24.18
C LYS A 794 4.36 -25.02 -24.86
N LYS A 795 3.34 -24.54 -24.12
CA LYS A 795 1.98 -24.34 -24.63
C LYS A 795 1.86 -23.21 -25.67
N PHE A 796 2.84 -22.30 -25.74
CA PHE A 796 2.93 -21.31 -26.81
C PHE A 796 3.54 -21.89 -28.09
N GLN A 797 4.05 -23.12 -28.10
CA GLN A 797 4.60 -23.75 -29.31
C GLN A 797 3.52 -24.45 -30.16
N GLU A 798 2.29 -24.59 -29.64
CA GLU A 798 1.19 -25.27 -30.32
C GLU A 798 0.44 -24.35 -31.29
N TYR A 799 1.08 -23.97 -32.41
CA TYR A 799 0.53 -23.02 -33.38
C TYR A 799 -0.77 -23.47 -34.07
N GLU A 800 -1.03 -24.78 -34.14
CA GLU A 800 -2.19 -25.37 -34.80
C GLU A 800 -3.11 -26.11 -33.82
N ALA A 801 -3.33 -25.51 -32.64
CA ALA A 801 -4.21 -26.06 -31.63
C ALA A 801 -5.63 -26.27 -32.17
N LYS A 802 -6.15 -27.51 -32.06
CA LYS A 802 -7.53 -27.87 -32.47
C LYS A 802 -8.61 -27.40 -31.49
N SER A 803 -8.19 -26.88 -30.33
CA SER A 803 -9.05 -26.40 -29.24
C SER A 803 -8.29 -25.34 -28.43
N PRO A 804 -8.97 -24.35 -27.84
CA PRO A 804 -8.34 -23.39 -26.94
C PRO A 804 -7.62 -24.09 -25.77
N ILE A 805 -6.37 -23.71 -25.52
CA ILE A 805 -5.52 -24.34 -24.49
C ILE A 805 -5.62 -23.58 -23.17
N LEU A 806 -5.73 -24.31 -22.06
CA LEU A 806 -5.70 -23.77 -20.70
C LEU A 806 -4.31 -23.90 -20.07
N MET A 807 -3.97 -22.99 -19.16
CA MET A 807 -2.73 -23.01 -18.38
C MET A 807 -3.05 -22.87 -16.89
N ASP A 808 -2.45 -23.74 -16.08
CA ASP A 808 -2.53 -23.62 -14.62
C ASP A 808 -1.91 -22.28 -14.16
N THR A 809 -2.57 -21.60 -13.24
CA THR A 809 -2.16 -20.26 -12.77
C THR A 809 -0.76 -20.22 -12.13
N VAL A 810 -0.31 -21.33 -11.53
CA VAL A 810 1.08 -21.46 -11.02
C VAL A 810 2.07 -21.48 -12.19
N VAL A 811 1.74 -22.21 -13.26
CA VAL A 811 2.55 -22.27 -14.48
C VAL A 811 2.56 -20.90 -15.17
N VAL A 812 1.42 -20.23 -15.26
CA VAL A 812 1.29 -18.86 -15.82
C VAL A 812 2.24 -17.89 -15.12
N THR A 813 2.18 -17.83 -13.78
CA THR A 813 3.02 -16.92 -12.99
C THR A 813 4.51 -17.19 -13.26
N ARG A 814 4.90 -18.47 -13.26
CA ARG A 814 6.28 -18.87 -13.55
C ARG A 814 6.71 -18.53 -14.97
N THR A 815 5.86 -18.80 -15.97
CA THR A 815 6.14 -18.54 -17.38
C THR A 815 6.29 -17.05 -17.65
N ASN A 816 5.36 -16.22 -17.17
CA ASN A 816 5.43 -14.77 -17.36
C ASN A 816 6.68 -14.17 -16.69
N ASN A 817 6.95 -14.51 -15.43
CA ASN A 817 8.13 -14.01 -14.72
C ASN A 817 9.44 -14.43 -15.42
N LEU A 818 9.50 -15.66 -15.92
CA LEU A 818 10.66 -16.17 -16.64
C LEU A 818 10.88 -15.42 -17.96
N ILE A 819 9.84 -15.30 -18.80
CA ILE A 819 9.91 -14.57 -20.08
C ILE A 819 10.32 -13.13 -19.84
N ILE A 820 9.64 -12.43 -18.92
CA ILE A 820 9.93 -11.02 -18.64
C ILE A 820 11.37 -10.87 -18.13
N SER A 821 11.80 -11.65 -17.14
CA SER A 821 13.16 -11.55 -16.60
C SER A 821 14.24 -11.80 -17.65
N GLN A 822 14.04 -12.77 -18.56
CA GLN A 822 15.00 -13.07 -19.62
C GLN A 822 15.03 -11.99 -20.70
N VAL A 823 13.88 -11.47 -21.12
CA VAL A 823 13.80 -10.33 -22.04
C VAL A 823 14.53 -9.13 -21.44
N MET A 824 14.23 -8.78 -20.19
CA MET A 824 14.88 -7.66 -19.50
C MET A 824 16.40 -7.87 -19.35
N SER A 825 16.85 -9.09 -19.04
CA SER A 825 18.27 -9.41 -18.92
C SER A 825 19.00 -9.33 -20.27
N LYS A 826 18.40 -9.82 -21.35
CA LYS A 826 19.03 -9.85 -22.68
C LYS A 826 19.00 -8.49 -23.38
N LEU A 827 18.02 -7.65 -23.06
CA LEU A 827 17.90 -6.28 -23.60
C LEU A 827 18.46 -5.20 -22.67
N LYS A 828 19.15 -5.59 -21.58
CA LYS A 828 19.61 -4.68 -20.51
C LYS A 828 20.34 -3.43 -21.02
N GLU A 829 21.19 -3.58 -22.04
CA GLU A 829 21.99 -2.47 -22.60
C GLU A 829 21.13 -1.41 -23.32
N TYR A 830 19.93 -1.78 -23.76
CA TYR A 830 19.02 -0.89 -24.49
C TYR A 830 17.99 -0.20 -23.58
N LEU A 831 17.73 -0.76 -22.39
CA LEU A 831 16.71 -0.26 -21.45
C LEU A 831 16.85 1.21 -21.05
N PRO A 832 18.06 1.82 -20.91
CA PRO A 832 18.19 3.23 -20.57
C PRO A 832 17.56 4.21 -21.57
N ASN A 833 17.24 3.76 -22.79
CA ASN A 833 16.65 4.60 -23.83
C ASN A 833 15.11 4.64 -23.81
N ILE A 834 14.48 3.90 -22.90
CA ILE A 834 13.02 3.84 -22.77
C ILE A 834 12.52 5.12 -22.11
N GLN A 835 11.54 5.76 -22.74
CA GLN A 835 10.89 6.98 -22.27
C GLN A 835 9.49 6.68 -21.72
N GLU A 836 9.03 7.54 -20.81
CA GLU A 836 7.67 7.50 -20.28
C GLU A 836 6.69 8.22 -21.23
N VAL A 837 5.44 7.77 -21.23
CA VAL A 837 4.35 8.43 -21.96
C VAL A 837 4.14 9.83 -21.38
N THR A 838 4.04 10.85 -22.22
CA THR A 838 3.81 12.22 -21.74
C THR A 838 2.42 12.33 -21.10
N PRO A 839 2.30 12.92 -19.90
CA PRO A 839 1.02 13.14 -19.24
C PRO A 839 0.06 13.97 -20.11
N ILE A 840 -1.21 13.59 -20.15
CA ILE A 840 -2.25 14.32 -20.87
C ILE A 840 -2.90 15.34 -19.92
N GLY A 841 -2.95 16.60 -20.34
CA GLY A 841 -3.57 17.70 -19.60
C GLY A 841 -5.10 17.71 -19.67
N GLU A 842 -5.71 18.77 -19.11
CA GLU A 842 -7.18 18.90 -19.01
C GLU A 842 -7.89 19.01 -20.36
N GLU A 843 -7.19 19.42 -21.42
CA GLU A 843 -7.75 19.54 -22.78
C GLU A 843 -7.86 18.20 -23.52
N GLY A 844 -7.29 17.14 -22.95
CA GLY A 844 -7.22 15.82 -23.58
C GLY A 844 -6.24 15.75 -24.75
N PHE A 845 -6.46 14.79 -25.65
CA PHE A 845 -5.61 14.60 -26.83
C PHE A 845 -6.44 14.22 -28.06
N ASP A 846 -5.93 14.56 -29.24
CA ASP A 846 -6.51 14.19 -30.54
C ASP A 846 -5.66 13.14 -31.27
N GLN A 847 -6.07 12.77 -32.49
CA GLN A 847 -5.34 11.79 -33.27
C GLN A 847 -3.88 12.21 -33.55
N ALA A 848 -3.64 13.50 -33.82
CA ALA A 848 -2.32 14.01 -34.12
C ALA A 848 -1.37 13.90 -32.92
N ALA A 849 -1.88 14.14 -31.70
CA ALA A 849 -1.13 13.93 -30.47
C ALA A 849 -0.75 12.47 -30.24
N LEU A 850 -1.62 11.50 -30.59
CA LEU A 850 -1.29 10.08 -30.54
C LEU A 850 -0.18 9.71 -31.55
N GLU A 851 -0.26 10.22 -32.79
CA GLU A 851 0.80 10.02 -33.80
C GLU A 851 2.14 10.60 -33.32
N GLU A 852 2.12 11.77 -32.67
CA GLU A 852 3.33 12.39 -32.16
C GLU A 852 3.95 11.61 -30.98
N GLN A 853 3.11 11.04 -30.10
CA GLN A 853 3.59 10.12 -29.07
C GLN A 853 4.29 8.89 -29.65
N ILE A 854 3.74 8.29 -30.70
CA ILE A 854 4.36 7.15 -31.36
C ILE A 854 5.76 7.48 -31.89
N ARG A 855 5.95 8.67 -32.49
CA ARG A 855 7.27 9.14 -32.96
C ARG A 855 8.22 9.40 -31.79
N THR A 856 7.74 10.09 -30.76
CA THR A 856 8.55 10.45 -29.59
C THR A 856 9.09 9.22 -28.86
N LEU A 857 8.26 8.17 -28.76
CA LEU A 857 8.62 6.90 -28.12
C LEU A 857 9.38 5.94 -29.08
N ASN A 858 9.74 6.37 -30.29
CA ASN A 858 10.43 5.59 -31.33
C ASN A 858 9.74 4.26 -31.69
N LEU A 859 8.42 4.18 -31.56
CA LEU A 859 7.68 2.94 -31.82
C LEU A 859 7.60 2.60 -33.32
N ASP A 860 7.70 3.60 -34.18
CA ASP A 860 7.80 3.47 -35.64
C ASP A 860 9.13 2.83 -36.09
N THR A 861 10.15 2.84 -35.24
CA THR A 861 11.41 2.11 -35.48
C THR A 861 11.24 0.61 -35.28
N SER A 862 10.54 0.19 -34.22
CA SER A 862 10.18 -1.22 -33.99
C SER A 862 9.20 -1.72 -35.04
N PHE A 863 8.24 -0.87 -35.39
CA PHE A 863 7.09 -1.18 -36.23
C PHE A 863 6.88 -0.08 -37.30
N PRO A 864 7.53 -0.19 -38.47
CA PRO A 864 7.42 0.84 -39.52
C PRO A 864 5.99 1.15 -39.98
N ASN A 865 5.07 0.19 -39.85
CA ASN A 865 3.67 0.35 -40.25
C ASN A 865 2.75 0.85 -39.12
N ILE A 866 3.25 1.09 -37.91
CA ILE A 866 2.39 1.36 -36.73
C ILE A 866 1.43 2.54 -36.92
N MET A 867 1.85 3.56 -37.69
CA MET A 867 1.03 4.73 -37.99
C MET A 867 -0.27 4.38 -38.74
N GLN A 868 -0.29 3.28 -39.51
CA GLN A 868 -1.48 2.84 -40.24
C GLN A 868 -2.60 2.36 -39.30
N PHE A 869 -2.27 2.01 -38.05
CA PHE A 869 -3.25 1.56 -37.06
C PHE A 869 -3.86 2.72 -36.26
N VAL A 870 -3.29 3.93 -36.31
CA VAL A 870 -3.82 5.08 -35.58
C VAL A 870 -5.25 5.45 -36.01
N PRO A 871 -5.57 5.57 -37.31
CA PRO A 871 -6.94 5.85 -37.76
C PRO A 871 -7.96 4.76 -37.38
N VAL A 872 -7.48 3.56 -37.04
CA VAL A 872 -8.31 2.42 -36.65
C VAL A 872 -8.55 2.41 -35.14
N VAL A 873 -7.52 2.67 -34.34
CA VAL A 873 -7.56 2.61 -32.87
C VAL A 873 -8.18 3.87 -32.29
N PHE A 874 -7.81 5.05 -32.78
CA PHE A 874 -8.24 6.33 -32.20
C PHE A 874 -9.77 6.47 -32.11
N PRO A 875 -10.58 6.15 -33.15
CA PRO A 875 -12.04 6.24 -33.05
C PRO A 875 -12.68 5.29 -32.03
N GLN A 876 -12.02 4.18 -31.69
CA GLN A 876 -12.52 3.23 -30.70
C GLN A 876 -12.28 3.71 -29.28
N ILE A 877 -11.14 4.37 -29.06
CA ILE A 877 -10.81 5.02 -27.78
C ILE A 877 -11.67 6.27 -27.59
N ASN A 878 -11.82 7.08 -28.64
CA ASN A 878 -12.64 8.29 -28.70
C ASN A 878 -14.14 7.97 -28.84
N SER A 879 -14.67 7.24 -27.85
CA SER A 879 -16.08 6.89 -27.78
C SER A 879 -16.95 8.12 -27.45
N PRO A 880 -18.17 8.26 -28.01
CA PRO A 880 -19.11 9.34 -27.67
C PRO A 880 -19.47 9.43 -26.18
N LYS A 881 -19.16 8.39 -25.39
CA LYS A 881 -19.37 8.35 -23.94
C LYS A 881 -18.26 9.04 -23.13
N LYS A 882 -17.14 9.40 -23.77
CA LYS A 882 -16.02 10.08 -23.12
C LYS A 882 -16.01 11.54 -23.59
N GLU A 883 -16.13 12.47 -22.65
CA GLU A 883 -16.08 13.90 -22.96
C GLU A 883 -14.65 14.36 -23.27
N ILE A 884 -13.64 13.80 -22.56
CA ILE A 884 -12.23 14.15 -22.68
C ILE A 884 -11.37 12.88 -22.51
N LEU A 885 -10.37 12.69 -23.38
CA LEU A 885 -9.41 11.58 -23.31
C LEU A 885 -8.26 11.90 -22.34
N LYS A 886 -7.88 10.95 -21.50
CA LYS A 886 -6.89 11.12 -20.42
C LYS A 886 -5.61 10.32 -20.66
N THR A 887 -4.63 10.42 -19.76
CA THR A 887 -3.38 9.62 -19.83
C THR A 887 -3.64 8.12 -19.92
N CYS A 888 -4.63 7.58 -19.20
CA CYS A 888 -5.01 6.17 -19.31
C CYS A 888 -5.46 5.77 -20.72
N ASP A 889 -6.15 6.68 -21.42
CA ASP A 889 -6.61 6.47 -22.79
C ASP A 889 -5.45 6.51 -23.79
N MET A 890 -4.42 7.32 -23.51
CA MET A 890 -3.17 7.32 -24.29
C MET A 890 -2.42 5.99 -24.16
N TYR A 891 -2.29 5.45 -22.94
CA TYR A 891 -1.74 4.11 -22.72
C TYR A 891 -2.54 3.03 -23.48
N ASP A 892 -3.87 3.07 -23.41
CA ASP A 892 -4.74 2.12 -24.11
C ASP A 892 -4.57 2.21 -25.63
N ALA A 893 -4.49 3.43 -26.18
CA ALA A 893 -4.29 3.64 -27.61
C ALA A 893 -2.91 3.13 -28.09
N LEU A 894 -1.85 3.46 -27.36
CA LEU A 894 -0.49 3.01 -27.66
C LEU A 894 -0.36 1.48 -27.55
N GLU A 895 -0.97 0.87 -26.54
CA GLU A 895 -1.00 -0.59 -26.38
C GLU A 895 -1.68 -1.26 -27.57
N GLN A 896 -2.86 -0.78 -27.97
CA GLN A 896 -3.60 -1.35 -29.10
C GLN A 896 -2.87 -1.19 -30.44
N CYS A 897 -2.27 -0.03 -30.71
CA CYS A 897 -1.47 0.19 -31.92
C CYS A 897 -0.28 -0.78 -31.98
N GLN A 898 0.43 -0.97 -30.86
CA GLN A 898 1.57 -1.89 -30.79
C GLN A 898 1.16 -3.36 -30.90
N LEU A 899 0.03 -3.75 -30.30
CA LEU A 899 -0.51 -5.11 -30.44
C LEU A 899 -0.87 -5.40 -31.91
N LEU A 900 -1.57 -4.49 -32.59
CA LEU A 900 -1.91 -4.65 -34.01
C LEU A 900 -0.66 -4.77 -34.88
N ALA A 901 0.33 -3.90 -34.67
CA ALA A 901 1.59 -3.96 -35.39
C ALA A 901 2.40 -5.24 -35.12
N PHE A 902 2.37 -5.72 -33.87
CA PHE A 902 2.99 -7.01 -33.50
C PHE A 902 2.34 -8.17 -34.26
N PHE A 903 1.00 -8.21 -34.33
CA PHE A 903 0.29 -9.31 -34.99
C PHE A 903 0.28 -9.21 -36.52
N GLU A 904 0.49 -8.03 -37.10
CA GLU A 904 0.81 -7.87 -38.52
C GLU A 904 2.19 -8.48 -38.83
N LYS A 905 3.19 -8.20 -37.98
CA LYS A 905 4.56 -8.72 -38.13
C LYS A 905 4.66 -10.24 -37.93
N PHE A 906 3.82 -10.80 -37.05
CA PHE A 906 3.79 -12.23 -36.70
C PHE A 906 2.42 -12.86 -36.99
N PRO A 907 2.09 -13.08 -38.28
CA PRO A 907 0.76 -13.56 -38.69
C PRO A 907 0.43 -14.97 -38.15
N GLU A 908 1.44 -15.80 -37.88
CA GLU A 908 1.25 -17.11 -37.23
C GLU A 908 0.73 -16.98 -35.79
N ARG A 909 1.16 -15.93 -35.07
CA ARG A 909 0.66 -15.62 -33.72
C ARG A 909 -0.75 -15.05 -33.76
N ASN A 910 -1.05 -14.23 -34.75
CA ASN A 910 -2.42 -13.79 -35.02
C ASN A 910 -3.36 -15.00 -35.30
N ARG A 911 -2.94 -15.92 -36.18
CA ARG A 911 -3.68 -17.17 -36.45
C ARG A 911 -3.92 -17.97 -35.17
N TRP A 912 -2.89 -18.14 -34.35
CA TRP A 912 -2.98 -18.86 -33.08
C TRP A 912 -4.00 -18.23 -32.13
N LEU A 913 -3.98 -16.90 -31.94
CA LEU A 913 -4.97 -16.20 -31.10
C LEU A 913 -6.40 -16.36 -31.63
N ARG A 914 -6.60 -16.36 -32.96
CA ARG A 914 -7.91 -16.62 -33.57
C ARG A 914 -8.41 -18.04 -33.28
N LEU A 915 -7.55 -19.05 -33.34
CA LEU A 915 -7.89 -20.43 -32.97
C LEU A 915 -8.33 -20.54 -31.51
N HIS A 916 -7.79 -19.68 -30.64
CA HIS A 916 -8.15 -19.62 -29.22
C HIS A 916 -9.37 -18.73 -28.93
N GLY A 917 -9.95 -18.03 -29.91
CA GLY A 917 -11.08 -17.10 -29.70
C GLY A 917 -10.67 -15.75 -29.09
N ALA A 918 -9.37 -15.45 -28.99
CA ALA A 918 -8.86 -14.21 -28.41
C ALA A 918 -8.98 -12.99 -29.35
N HIS A 919 -9.41 -13.20 -30.60
CA HIS A 919 -9.49 -12.15 -31.61
C HIS A 919 -10.57 -11.10 -31.35
N LEU A 920 -11.46 -11.32 -30.37
CA LEU A 920 -12.42 -10.33 -29.91
C LEU A 920 -11.87 -9.42 -28.79
N GLN A 921 -10.70 -9.72 -28.25
CA GLN A 921 -10.11 -8.98 -27.11
C GLN A 921 -9.27 -7.77 -27.52
N ILE A 922 -8.89 -7.70 -28.80
CA ILE A 922 -8.12 -6.63 -29.43
C ILE A 922 -8.88 -6.33 -30.73
N PRO A 923 -8.83 -5.12 -31.30
CA PRO A 923 -9.44 -4.81 -32.59
C PRO A 923 -8.81 -5.55 -33.80
N PHE A 924 -8.76 -6.88 -33.78
CA PHE A 924 -8.26 -7.74 -34.86
C PHE A 924 -9.14 -7.74 -36.11
N ILE A 925 -10.31 -7.09 -36.08
CA ILE A 925 -11.21 -6.97 -37.23
C ILE A 925 -10.47 -6.37 -38.44
N TYR A 926 -9.39 -5.60 -38.20
CA TYR A 926 -8.64 -4.89 -39.23
C TYR A 926 -7.39 -5.62 -39.74
N LEU A 927 -7.04 -6.77 -39.18
CA LEU A 927 -6.01 -7.64 -39.75
C LEU A 927 -6.71 -8.71 -40.59
N GLU A 928 -6.38 -8.81 -41.89
CA GLU A 928 -6.95 -9.85 -42.75
C GLU A 928 -6.75 -11.25 -42.14
N PRO A 929 -7.71 -12.18 -42.27
CA PRO A 929 -7.49 -13.57 -41.91
C PRO A 929 -6.28 -14.07 -42.73
N PRO A 930 -5.24 -14.65 -42.10
CA PRO A 930 -4.11 -15.17 -42.86
C PRO A 930 -4.61 -16.20 -43.87
N VAL A 931 -4.18 -16.03 -45.13
CA VAL A 931 -4.54 -16.91 -46.24
C VAL A 931 -4.23 -18.35 -45.83
N GLN A 932 -5.22 -19.25 -45.94
CA GLN A 932 -4.99 -20.67 -45.71
C GLN A 932 -3.85 -21.13 -46.64
N PRO A 933 -2.76 -21.72 -46.14
CA PRO A 933 -1.83 -22.39 -47.03
C PRO A 933 -2.62 -23.48 -47.76
N ASN A 934 -2.50 -23.52 -49.09
CA ASN A 934 -3.02 -24.63 -49.87
C ASN A 934 -2.49 -25.93 -49.26
N LEU A 935 -3.39 -26.72 -48.65
CA LEU A 935 -3.12 -28.08 -48.20
C LEU A 935 -2.95 -28.94 -49.46
N ASN A 936 -1.70 -29.03 -49.94
CA ASN A 936 -1.23 -30.11 -50.79
C ASN A 936 -0.26 -30.98 -50.00
#